data_AF-A0A923DVA5-F1
#
_entry.id   AF-A0A923DVA5-F1
#
_cell.length_a   1.000
_cell.length_b   1.000
_cell.length_c   1.000
_cell.angle_alpha   90.00
_cell.angle_beta   90.00
_cell.angle_gamma   90.00
#
_symmetry.space_group_name_H-M   'P 1'
#
loop_
_entity.id
_entity.type
_entity.pdbx_description
1 polymer ?
#
loop_
_entity_poly.entity_id
_entity_poly.type
_entity_poly.pdbx_seq_one_letter_code
_entity_poly.pdbx_strand_id
1 'polypeptide(L)'
;MVVCVFVITLYLPKQPRFRYEFEKGKTWLNKDLISPFSFAILKTSPQVVTDKNDALNNVLPIYKYDEDVFKGQSEAFLNEFDVKWKSNAFAENEKEGAKQAAFKMLQLVYNKGIIGLTAKHQKDGKHYDFSLLNNNVSVKSNSQDVFTTESALDYFKTNYNSINSRVKDAVIDLVESHLKPNITFDEGLTLTVQNSTVNSLSTTKGMVQKGELIVAKGSIIDDEVYQKLLSYKDAYEAQTKTIGDNRLVYLGQVLLVGFIITLLMVFLFLFRKDIFADNRQLSLLLLVITSMLLALTWAIKVNLPSLYYIPFCIVPIIIRILFDTRLALNLHLLVILVAGFFVPNSFEFVFYQTTAGMVAIYSIKNLIKREQLLMSASFILAAYFVCFVGIALLREGSFKQIEWMNFLPFIFSVLLSLLAYPLIYAFERVFGITSDVALIELTNTNNKLLRELAFKAPGTFQHSLQVANLAEAAIFKIGGNSLLVRAGALYHDIGKMENPQYFIENQNTSTSPHDKLPYEQSAQIIIKHVHKGIEITRKNKLPENVIDFIRTHHGNTRVDYFYQSFLKNSPEKFVDENIFRYPGPIPFSKETGVLMLADSVEAASRSLKNPDAQSINDLVERIINYKLEQDQLDNCDLTLKDLETIKLIFKTMLMSIYHVRIDYLQTT
;
A
#
# COMPACT_ATOMS: atom_id res chain seq x y z
N MET A 1 6.87 -18.75 16.65
CA MET A 1 7.60 -19.44 15.56
C MET A 1 6.76 -20.47 14.83
N VAL A 2 6.42 -21.60 15.47
CA VAL A 2 5.70 -22.73 14.85
C VAL A 2 4.39 -22.29 14.19
N VAL A 3 3.60 -21.45 14.88
CA VAL A 3 2.36 -20.88 14.33
C VAL A 3 2.61 -20.08 13.04
N CYS A 4 3.68 -19.29 12.97
CA CYS A 4 4.03 -18.51 11.78
C CYS A 4 4.36 -19.43 10.60
N VAL A 5 5.21 -20.44 10.80
CA VAL A 5 5.54 -21.44 9.77
C VAL A 5 4.28 -22.18 9.31
N PHE A 6 3.45 -22.63 10.25
CA PHE A 6 2.20 -23.32 9.95
C PHE A 6 1.23 -22.46 9.13
N VAL A 7 0.99 -21.20 9.55
CA VAL A 7 0.10 -20.28 8.85
C VAL A 7 0.61 -20.00 7.45
N ILE A 8 1.88 -19.63 7.28
CA ILE A 8 2.44 -19.33 5.95
C ILE A 8 2.28 -20.55 5.03
N THR A 9 2.71 -21.73 5.46
CA THR A 9 2.71 -22.95 4.66
C THR A 9 1.31 -23.48 4.36
N LEU A 10 0.32 -23.21 5.23
CA LEU A 10 -1.07 -23.59 5.00
C LEU A 10 -1.66 -22.88 3.77
N TYR A 11 -1.33 -21.61 3.59
CA TYR A 11 -1.91 -20.78 2.54
C TYR A 11 -1.13 -20.83 1.22
N LEU A 12 0.19 -21.06 1.27
CA LEU A 12 1.06 -21.12 0.09
C LEU A 12 0.50 -22.07 -0.99
N PRO A 13 0.72 -21.75 -2.28
CA PRO A 13 0.20 -22.56 -3.37
C PRO A 13 0.83 -23.96 -3.32
N LYS A 14 -0.01 -25.00 -3.28
CA LYS A 14 0.42 -26.41 -3.16
C LYS A 14 0.72 -27.08 -4.49
N GLN A 15 0.79 -26.30 -5.57
CA GLN A 15 0.94 -26.81 -6.93
C GLN A 15 2.44 -26.94 -7.27
N PRO A 16 2.85 -28.03 -7.93
CA PRO A 16 4.19 -28.14 -8.48
C PRO A 16 4.36 -27.10 -9.58
N ARG A 17 5.39 -26.26 -9.47
CA ARG A 17 5.69 -25.23 -10.46
C ARG A 17 6.56 -25.75 -11.58
N PHE A 18 6.48 -25.07 -12.73
CA PHE A 18 7.35 -25.36 -13.83
C PHE A 18 8.82 -25.14 -13.44
N ARG A 19 9.65 -26.17 -13.62
CA ARG A 19 11.00 -26.26 -13.06
C ARG A 19 12.08 -25.47 -13.80
N TYR A 20 11.76 -24.91 -14.97
CA TYR A 20 12.74 -24.25 -15.83
C TYR A 20 12.40 -22.76 -16.01
N GLU A 21 13.40 -21.92 -15.86
CA GLU A 21 13.36 -20.54 -16.34
C GLU A 21 13.84 -20.52 -17.80
N PHE A 22 13.14 -19.79 -18.65
CA PHE A 22 13.45 -19.68 -20.07
C PHE A 22 13.09 -18.29 -20.59
N GLU A 23 13.87 -17.81 -21.54
CA GLU A 23 13.69 -16.50 -22.15
C GLU A 23 13.88 -16.61 -23.65
N LYS A 24 13.12 -15.82 -24.40
CA LYS A 24 13.24 -15.73 -25.86
C LYS A 24 14.65 -15.27 -26.25
N GLY A 25 15.23 -15.91 -27.26
CA GLY A 25 16.56 -15.60 -27.80
C GLY A 25 17.74 -16.21 -27.03
N LYS A 26 17.52 -16.82 -25.85
CA LYS A 26 18.57 -17.53 -25.11
C LYS A 26 18.70 -18.99 -25.56
N THR A 27 19.88 -19.56 -25.35
CA THR A 27 20.14 -20.99 -25.58
C THR A 27 19.52 -21.83 -24.45
N TRP A 28 18.82 -22.91 -24.80
CA TRP A 28 18.31 -23.88 -23.83
C TRP A 28 19.47 -24.71 -23.24
N LEU A 29 19.87 -24.40 -22.00
CA LEU A 29 21.01 -25.05 -21.34
C LEU A 29 20.63 -26.36 -20.63
N ASN A 30 19.34 -26.57 -20.39
CA ASN A 30 18.84 -27.77 -19.72
C ASN A 30 18.87 -28.98 -20.66
N LYS A 31 18.66 -30.19 -20.10
CA LYS A 31 18.46 -31.40 -20.93
C LYS A 31 17.25 -31.23 -21.86
N ASP A 32 17.23 -32.01 -22.93
CA ASP A 32 16.12 -32.06 -23.89
C ASP A 32 14.77 -32.14 -23.16
N LEU A 33 13.88 -31.24 -23.52
CA LEU A 33 12.57 -31.14 -22.91
C LEU A 33 11.55 -31.84 -23.80
N ILE A 34 11.13 -33.03 -23.39
CA ILE A 34 10.11 -33.82 -24.06
C ILE A 34 8.79 -33.69 -23.28
N SER A 35 7.68 -33.48 -23.98
CA SER A 35 6.38 -33.29 -23.33
C SER A 35 5.84 -34.60 -22.74
N PRO A 36 5.51 -34.66 -21.44
CA PRO A 36 4.93 -35.86 -20.82
C PRO A 36 3.43 -36.03 -21.08
N PHE A 37 2.75 -35.03 -21.65
CA PHE A 37 1.33 -35.02 -22.00
C PHE A 37 1.07 -34.14 -23.23
N SER A 38 -0.10 -34.26 -23.87
CA SER A 38 -0.46 -33.38 -24.99
C SER A 38 -1.03 -32.05 -24.49
N PHE A 39 -0.67 -30.93 -25.11
CA PHE A 39 -1.18 -29.59 -24.76
C PHE A 39 -1.32 -28.69 -26.01
N ALA A 40 -2.27 -27.77 -25.97
CA ALA A 40 -2.49 -26.83 -27.07
C ALA A 40 -1.48 -25.67 -27.02
N ILE A 41 -1.03 -25.21 -28.18
CA ILE A 41 -0.18 -24.03 -28.32
C ILE A 41 -1.09 -22.80 -28.37
N LEU A 42 -1.04 -21.97 -27.33
CA LEU A 42 -1.82 -20.74 -27.22
C LEU A 42 -1.33 -19.71 -28.23
N LYS A 43 -2.24 -18.95 -28.84
CA LYS A 43 -1.87 -17.78 -29.66
C LYS A 43 -1.39 -16.63 -28.77
N THR A 44 -0.56 -15.75 -29.31
CA THR A 44 -0.13 -14.54 -28.58
C THR A 44 -1.27 -13.51 -28.53
N SER A 45 -1.29 -12.64 -27.52
CA SER A 45 -2.32 -11.60 -27.41
C SER A 45 -2.43 -10.72 -28.67
N PRO A 46 -1.33 -10.28 -29.31
CA PRO A 46 -1.42 -9.56 -30.58
C PRO A 46 -2.08 -10.36 -31.70
N GLN A 47 -1.79 -11.67 -31.82
CA GLN A 47 -2.42 -12.53 -32.83
C GLN A 47 -3.92 -12.66 -32.61
N VAL A 48 -4.36 -12.84 -31.36
CA VAL A 48 -5.80 -12.92 -31.03
C VAL A 48 -6.52 -11.61 -31.35
N VAL A 49 -5.88 -10.47 -31.11
CA VAL A 49 -6.44 -9.15 -31.46
C VAL A 49 -6.54 -8.97 -32.97
N THR A 50 -5.50 -9.35 -33.72
CA THR A 50 -5.54 -9.32 -35.19
C THR A 50 -6.63 -10.22 -35.74
N ASP A 51 -6.69 -11.48 -35.30
CA ASP A 51 -7.73 -12.44 -35.70
C ASP A 51 -9.13 -11.91 -35.41
N LYS A 52 -9.33 -11.26 -34.25
CA LYS A 52 -10.60 -10.64 -33.88
C LYS A 52 -10.97 -9.49 -34.83
N ASN A 53 -10.02 -8.62 -35.16
CA ASN A 53 -10.27 -7.49 -36.05
C ASN A 53 -10.56 -7.97 -37.48
N ASP A 54 -9.79 -8.94 -37.99
CA ASP A 54 -10.00 -9.53 -39.31
C ASP A 54 -11.35 -10.23 -39.41
N ALA A 55 -11.72 -10.99 -38.37
CA ALA A 55 -13.02 -11.66 -38.33
C ALA A 55 -14.18 -10.66 -38.29
N LEU A 56 -14.07 -9.57 -37.52
CA LEU A 56 -15.10 -8.52 -37.46
C LEU A 56 -15.22 -7.74 -38.78
N ASN A 57 -14.10 -7.46 -39.45
CA ASN A 57 -14.09 -6.78 -40.75
C ASN A 57 -14.78 -7.59 -41.86
N ASN A 58 -14.80 -8.92 -41.73
CA ASN A 58 -15.44 -9.82 -42.69
C ASN A 58 -16.95 -10.04 -42.42
N VAL A 59 -17.50 -9.56 -41.29
CA VAL A 59 -18.94 -9.66 -41.01
C VAL A 59 -19.68 -8.57 -41.77
N LEU A 60 -20.53 -8.99 -42.72
CA LEU A 60 -21.40 -8.08 -43.46
C LEU A 60 -22.54 -7.55 -42.58
N PRO A 61 -22.96 -6.29 -42.75
CA PRO A 61 -24.14 -5.76 -42.07
C PRO A 61 -25.40 -6.51 -42.51
N ILE A 62 -26.29 -6.79 -41.57
CA ILE A 62 -27.51 -7.56 -41.85
C ILE A 62 -28.67 -6.61 -42.06
N TYR A 63 -29.37 -6.80 -43.17
CA TYR A 63 -30.59 -6.08 -43.51
C TYR A 63 -31.74 -7.06 -43.60
N LYS A 64 -32.92 -6.65 -43.14
CA LYS A 64 -34.13 -7.45 -43.18
C LYS A 64 -35.05 -6.94 -44.28
N TYR A 65 -35.58 -7.87 -45.08
CA TYR A 65 -36.67 -7.60 -46.01
C TYR A 65 -38.01 -7.61 -45.26
N ASP A 66 -38.79 -6.55 -45.39
CA ASP A 66 -40.11 -6.40 -44.79
C ASP A 66 -41.19 -6.37 -45.88
N GLU A 67 -41.88 -7.50 -46.04
CA GLU A 67 -42.98 -7.65 -47.02
C GLU A 67 -44.19 -6.77 -46.70
N ASP A 68 -44.40 -6.40 -45.43
CA ASP A 68 -45.59 -5.67 -45.00
C ASP A 68 -45.49 -4.18 -45.35
N VAL A 69 -44.27 -3.65 -45.56
CA VAL A 69 -44.05 -2.28 -46.05
C VAL A 69 -44.70 -2.09 -47.43
N PHE A 70 -44.52 -3.03 -48.36
CA PHE A 70 -45.14 -2.92 -49.68
C PHE A 70 -46.67 -3.01 -49.59
N LYS A 71 -47.21 -3.95 -48.79
CA LYS A 71 -48.66 -4.08 -48.60
C LYS A 71 -49.25 -2.76 -48.09
N GLY A 72 -48.69 -2.19 -47.02
CA GLY A 72 -49.16 -0.93 -46.45
C GLY A 72 -49.00 0.27 -47.39
N GLN A 73 -47.87 0.40 -48.08
CA GLN A 73 -47.65 1.52 -49.00
C GLN A 73 -48.49 1.42 -50.28
N SER A 74 -48.71 0.21 -50.79
CA SER A 74 -49.52 -0.01 -51.99
C SER A 74 -51.03 0.20 -51.73
N GLU A 75 -51.54 -0.21 -50.57
CA GLU A 75 -52.92 0.09 -50.14
C GLU A 75 -53.12 1.60 -49.94
N ALA A 76 -52.19 2.28 -49.26
CA ALA A 76 -52.24 3.72 -49.07
C ALA A 76 -52.19 4.46 -50.42
N PHE A 77 -51.29 4.06 -51.31
CA PHE A 77 -51.18 4.60 -52.66
C PHE A 77 -52.51 4.48 -53.42
N LEU A 78 -53.15 3.30 -53.42
CA LEU A 78 -54.41 3.08 -54.14
C LEU A 78 -55.56 3.95 -53.61
N ASN A 79 -55.63 4.15 -52.30
CA ASN A 79 -56.64 4.99 -51.63
C ASN A 79 -56.42 6.48 -51.94
N GLU A 80 -55.17 6.94 -51.85
CA GLU A 80 -54.82 8.35 -52.11
C GLU A 80 -54.87 8.70 -53.62
N PHE A 81 -54.65 7.71 -54.50
CA PHE A 81 -54.72 7.90 -55.94
C PHE A 81 -56.09 8.42 -56.37
N ASP A 82 -57.18 7.83 -55.86
CA ASP A 82 -58.53 8.24 -56.24
C ASP A 82 -58.87 9.66 -55.77
N VAL A 83 -58.34 10.05 -54.61
CA VAL A 83 -58.53 11.38 -54.03
C VAL A 83 -57.74 12.42 -54.83
N LYS A 84 -56.44 12.18 -55.08
CA LYS A 84 -55.60 13.09 -55.88
C LYS A 84 -56.04 13.18 -57.34
N TRP A 85 -56.61 12.11 -57.90
CA TRP A 85 -57.14 12.13 -59.27
C TRP A 85 -58.33 13.09 -59.39
N LYS A 86 -59.28 13.00 -58.45
CA LYS A 86 -60.46 13.89 -58.41
C LYS A 86 -60.08 15.34 -58.11
N SER A 87 -59.16 15.59 -57.17
CA SER A 87 -58.76 16.96 -56.80
C SER A 87 -58.10 17.74 -57.93
N ASN A 88 -57.45 17.05 -58.87
CA ASN A 88 -56.81 17.65 -60.04
C ASN A 88 -57.74 17.76 -61.28
N ALA A 89 -59.00 17.32 -61.16
CA ALA A 89 -60.02 17.36 -62.22
C ALA A 89 -59.58 16.67 -63.54
N PHE A 90 -58.89 15.52 -63.44
CA PHE A 90 -58.49 14.72 -64.60
C PHE A 90 -59.66 13.91 -65.20
N ALA A 91 -59.53 13.50 -66.46
CA ALA A 91 -60.57 12.77 -67.16
C ALA A 91 -60.71 11.33 -66.64
N GLU A 92 -61.94 10.90 -66.31
CA GLU A 92 -62.20 9.59 -65.68
C GLU A 92 -61.89 8.38 -66.58
N ASN A 93 -61.89 8.55 -67.90
CA ASN A 93 -61.54 7.49 -68.85
C ASN A 93 -60.05 7.10 -68.82
N GLU A 94 -59.16 7.95 -68.29
CA GLU A 94 -57.71 7.69 -68.21
C GLU A 94 -57.27 7.12 -66.84
N LYS A 95 -58.18 7.18 -65.85
CA LYS A 95 -57.89 6.89 -64.44
C LYS A 95 -57.40 5.48 -64.19
N GLU A 96 -58.17 4.48 -64.62
CA GLU A 96 -57.86 3.07 -64.35
C GLU A 96 -56.57 2.62 -65.06
N GLY A 97 -56.31 3.13 -66.26
CA GLY A 97 -55.07 2.86 -67.00
C GLY A 97 -53.84 3.42 -66.27
N ALA A 98 -53.90 4.69 -65.84
CA ALA A 98 -52.83 5.33 -65.08
C ALA A 98 -52.60 4.66 -63.72
N LYS A 99 -53.69 4.33 -63.00
CA LYS A 99 -53.64 3.66 -61.68
C LYS A 99 -52.96 2.29 -61.78
N GLN A 100 -53.36 1.46 -62.75
CA GLN A 100 -52.77 0.14 -62.93
C GLN A 100 -51.32 0.20 -63.40
N ALA A 101 -50.97 1.13 -64.29
CA ALA A 101 -49.60 1.31 -64.75
C ALA A 101 -48.68 1.76 -63.60
N ALA A 102 -49.12 2.75 -62.82
CA ALA A 102 -48.37 3.24 -61.67
C ALA A 102 -48.22 2.18 -60.57
N PHE A 103 -49.28 1.42 -60.27
CA PHE A 103 -49.23 0.34 -59.30
C PHE A 103 -48.27 -0.79 -59.72
N LYS A 104 -48.33 -1.25 -60.98
CA LYS A 104 -47.40 -2.26 -61.50
C LYS A 104 -45.95 -1.82 -61.39
N MET A 105 -45.70 -0.54 -61.66
CA MET A 105 -44.36 0.02 -61.58
C MET A 105 -43.88 0.16 -60.13
N LEU A 106 -44.76 0.59 -59.22
CA LEU A 106 -44.49 0.62 -57.78
C LEU A 106 -44.15 -0.79 -57.27
N GLN A 107 -44.91 -1.79 -57.70
CA GLN A 107 -44.65 -3.20 -57.39
C GLN A 107 -43.27 -3.68 -57.89
N LEU A 108 -42.86 -3.30 -59.12
CA LEU A 108 -41.53 -3.64 -59.63
C LEU A 108 -40.40 -3.04 -58.78
N VAL A 109 -40.55 -1.79 -58.34
CA VAL A 109 -39.58 -1.11 -57.49
C VAL A 109 -39.45 -1.81 -56.14
N TYR A 110 -40.57 -2.13 -55.48
CA TYR A 110 -40.58 -2.81 -54.19
C TYR A 110 -40.11 -4.28 -54.26
N ASN A 111 -40.38 -4.97 -55.38
CA ASN A 111 -39.89 -6.33 -55.62
C ASN A 111 -38.37 -6.38 -55.81
N LYS A 112 -37.78 -5.36 -56.45
CA LYS A 112 -36.32 -5.22 -56.52
C LYS A 112 -35.73 -4.82 -55.15
N GLY A 113 -36.52 -4.12 -54.33
CA GLY A 113 -36.19 -3.74 -52.96
C GLY A 113 -35.69 -2.30 -52.87
N ILE A 114 -36.13 -1.60 -51.84
CA ILE A 114 -35.73 -0.24 -51.47
C ILE A 114 -34.93 -0.29 -50.16
N ILE A 115 -33.63 0.01 -50.22
CA ILE A 115 -32.72 0.00 -49.07
C ILE A 115 -32.65 1.35 -48.37
N GLY A 116 -32.71 1.33 -47.03
CA GLY A 116 -32.37 2.46 -46.17
C GLY A 116 -30.88 2.41 -45.84
N LEU A 117 -30.06 3.18 -46.56
CA LEU A 117 -28.61 3.15 -46.37
C LEU A 117 -28.20 3.68 -44.99
N THR A 118 -27.25 2.98 -44.35
CA THR A 118 -26.66 3.43 -43.07
C THR A 118 -25.26 3.98 -43.31
N ALA A 119 -25.03 5.26 -42.94
CA ALA A 119 -23.77 5.96 -43.19
C ALA A 119 -22.51 5.25 -42.63
N LYS A 120 -22.64 4.53 -41.50
CA LYS A 120 -21.51 3.80 -40.86
C LYS A 120 -20.91 2.68 -41.72
N HIS A 121 -21.64 2.21 -42.73
CA HIS A 121 -21.22 1.14 -43.63
C HIS A 121 -20.73 1.65 -45.00
N GLN A 122 -20.80 2.96 -45.26
CA GLN A 122 -20.32 3.62 -46.48
C GLN A 122 -18.90 4.16 -46.28
N LYS A 123 -17.94 3.27 -45.98
CA LYS A 123 -16.55 3.69 -45.65
C LYS A 123 -15.72 4.04 -46.89
N ASP A 124 -15.70 3.16 -47.88
CA ASP A 124 -14.77 3.24 -49.02
C ASP A 124 -15.46 3.46 -50.39
N GLY A 125 -16.77 3.71 -50.40
CA GLY A 125 -17.55 3.93 -51.61
C GLY A 125 -19.05 4.19 -51.37
N LYS A 126 -19.76 4.56 -52.44
CA LYS A 126 -21.23 4.80 -52.40
C LYS A 126 -22.03 3.53 -52.10
N HIS A 127 -21.48 2.37 -52.47
CA HIS A 127 -22.11 1.06 -52.36
C HIS A 127 -21.27 0.10 -51.49
N TYR A 128 -21.94 -0.79 -50.75
CA TYR A 128 -21.33 -1.84 -49.93
C TYR A 128 -22.10 -3.16 -50.02
N ASP A 129 -21.39 -4.26 -49.72
CA ASP A 129 -21.97 -5.59 -49.58
C ASP A 129 -22.72 -5.71 -48.24
N PHE A 130 -23.87 -6.35 -48.26
CA PHE A 130 -24.67 -6.61 -47.07
C PHE A 130 -25.33 -7.99 -47.16
N SER A 131 -25.78 -8.48 -46.02
CA SER A 131 -26.50 -9.75 -45.91
C SER A 131 -27.99 -9.47 -45.86
N LEU A 132 -28.73 -9.80 -46.93
CA LEU A 132 -30.17 -9.66 -46.98
C LEU A 132 -30.86 -10.89 -46.40
N LEU A 133 -31.58 -10.70 -45.30
CA LEU A 133 -32.40 -11.72 -44.66
C LEU A 133 -33.83 -11.65 -45.20
N ASN A 134 -34.26 -12.70 -45.88
CA ASN A 134 -35.63 -12.89 -46.33
C ASN A 134 -36.12 -14.28 -45.92
N ASN A 135 -37.21 -14.37 -45.16
CA ASN A 135 -37.81 -15.63 -44.70
C ASN A 135 -36.79 -16.62 -44.11
N ASN A 136 -35.92 -16.12 -43.21
CA ASN A 136 -34.81 -16.85 -42.55
C ASN A 136 -33.68 -17.35 -43.47
N VAL A 137 -33.69 -17.00 -44.75
CA VAL A 137 -32.60 -17.26 -45.68
C VAL A 137 -31.80 -15.97 -45.84
N SER A 138 -30.49 -16.08 -45.61
CA SER A 138 -29.55 -14.96 -45.75
C SER A 138 -28.82 -15.07 -47.07
N VAL A 139 -28.90 -14.03 -47.90
CA VAL A 139 -28.22 -13.94 -49.20
C VAL A 139 -27.30 -12.74 -49.21
N LYS A 140 -26.08 -12.91 -49.74
CA LYS A 140 -25.16 -11.79 -49.95
C LYS A 140 -25.65 -10.95 -51.13
N SER A 141 -25.86 -9.66 -50.89
CA SER A 141 -26.32 -8.68 -51.88
C SER A 141 -25.45 -7.42 -51.84
N ASN A 142 -25.43 -6.65 -52.92
CA ASN A 142 -24.79 -5.35 -52.94
C ASN A 142 -25.83 -4.22 -52.99
N SER A 143 -25.57 -3.12 -52.29
CA SER A 143 -26.45 -1.94 -52.30
C SER A 143 -26.65 -1.28 -53.67
N GLN A 144 -25.87 -1.65 -54.69
CA GLN A 144 -26.06 -1.24 -56.09
C GLN A 144 -27.18 -2.03 -56.79
N ASP A 145 -27.46 -3.25 -56.33
CA ASP A 145 -28.44 -4.15 -56.96
C ASP A 145 -29.87 -3.89 -56.51
N VAL A 146 -30.05 -3.01 -55.52
CA VAL A 146 -31.33 -2.57 -54.95
C VAL A 146 -31.50 -1.07 -55.15
N PHE A 147 -32.73 -0.58 -55.03
CA PHE A 147 -32.97 0.86 -55.13
C PHE A 147 -32.74 1.54 -53.77
N THR A 148 -32.18 2.74 -53.74
CA THR A 148 -32.48 3.73 -52.69
C THR A 148 -33.82 4.40 -52.99
N THR A 149 -34.42 5.08 -52.01
CA THR A 149 -35.64 5.89 -52.23
C THR A 149 -35.48 6.88 -53.39
N GLU A 150 -34.33 7.53 -53.48
CA GLU A 150 -33.98 8.45 -54.59
C GLU A 150 -33.90 7.73 -55.94
N SER A 151 -33.13 6.63 -56.02
CA SER A 151 -32.97 5.90 -57.29
C SER A 151 -34.24 5.17 -57.73
N ALA A 152 -35.09 4.77 -56.78
CA ALA A 152 -36.43 4.24 -57.03
C ALA A 152 -37.32 5.30 -57.67
N LEU A 153 -37.30 6.53 -57.12
CA LEU A 153 -38.06 7.65 -57.66
C LEU A 153 -37.57 8.04 -59.05
N ASP A 154 -36.25 8.12 -59.26
CA ASP A 154 -35.68 8.41 -60.58
C ASP A 154 -36.04 7.32 -61.60
N TYR A 155 -35.93 6.05 -61.21
CA TYR A 155 -36.37 4.93 -62.06
C TYR A 155 -37.86 5.04 -62.41
N PHE A 156 -38.69 5.44 -61.44
CA PHE A 156 -40.11 5.69 -61.64
C PHE A 156 -40.36 6.83 -62.64
N LYS A 157 -39.70 7.98 -62.45
CA LYS A 157 -39.80 9.18 -63.32
C LYS A 157 -39.43 8.89 -64.77
N THR A 158 -38.36 8.10 -64.98
CA THR A 158 -37.86 7.78 -66.32
C THR A 158 -38.73 6.79 -67.07
N ASN A 159 -39.26 5.76 -66.38
CA ASN A 159 -39.95 4.65 -67.06
C ASN A 159 -41.48 4.76 -67.00
N TYR A 160 -42.05 5.63 -66.16
CA TYR A 160 -43.49 5.95 -66.20
C TYR A 160 -43.80 6.96 -67.31
N ASN A 161 -44.59 6.55 -68.30
CA ASN A 161 -45.01 7.40 -69.41
C ASN A 161 -46.53 7.58 -69.41
N SER A 162 -46.96 8.85 -69.50
CA SER A 162 -48.36 9.24 -69.66
C SER A 162 -48.44 10.26 -70.80
N ILE A 163 -49.50 10.18 -71.60
CA ILE A 163 -49.76 11.10 -72.72
C ILE A 163 -50.02 12.53 -72.20
N ASN A 164 -50.58 12.64 -71.00
CA ASN A 164 -50.81 13.89 -70.30
C ASN A 164 -49.69 14.14 -69.28
N SER A 165 -48.90 15.21 -69.48
CA SER A 165 -47.80 15.59 -68.60
C SER A 165 -48.28 15.95 -67.19
N ARG A 166 -49.45 16.58 -67.08
CA ARG A 166 -50.07 16.93 -65.78
C ARG A 166 -50.45 15.70 -64.96
N VAL A 167 -50.89 14.64 -65.63
CA VAL A 167 -51.14 13.33 -65.01
C VAL A 167 -49.84 12.65 -64.62
N LYS A 168 -48.80 12.76 -65.46
CA LYS A 168 -47.46 12.21 -65.16
C LYS A 168 -46.90 12.79 -63.85
N ASP A 169 -46.91 14.12 -63.72
CA ASP A 169 -46.37 14.82 -62.56
C ASP A 169 -47.17 14.50 -61.28
N ALA A 170 -48.50 14.53 -61.35
CA ALA A 170 -49.35 14.21 -60.19
C ALA A 170 -49.18 12.77 -59.68
N VAL A 171 -48.92 11.81 -60.59
CA VAL A 171 -48.64 10.42 -60.21
C VAL A 171 -47.24 10.29 -59.62
N ILE A 172 -46.23 10.96 -60.17
CA ILE A 172 -44.87 10.97 -59.61
C ILE A 172 -44.87 11.55 -58.20
N ASP A 173 -45.54 12.69 -57.99
CA ASP A 173 -45.65 13.34 -56.67
C ASP A 173 -46.35 12.43 -55.64
N LEU A 174 -47.30 11.60 -56.07
CA LEU A 174 -47.95 10.62 -55.21
C LEU A 174 -47.02 9.44 -54.91
N VAL A 175 -46.29 8.94 -55.90
CA VAL A 175 -45.37 7.81 -55.71
C VAL A 175 -44.23 8.21 -54.77
N GLU A 176 -43.72 9.45 -54.88
CA GLU A 176 -42.67 9.96 -53.99
C GLU A 176 -43.06 9.83 -52.50
N SER A 177 -44.31 10.12 -52.12
CA SER A 177 -44.78 9.95 -50.73
C SER A 177 -44.95 8.49 -50.30
N HIS A 178 -44.92 7.53 -51.23
CA HIS A 178 -45.11 6.11 -50.98
C HIS A 178 -43.85 5.25 -51.25
N LEU A 179 -42.69 5.85 -51.48
CA LEU A 179 -41.41 5.15 -51.57
C LEU A 179 -40.72 5.13 -50.20
N LYS A 180 -40.93 4.06 -49.44
CA LYS A 180 -40.27 3.80 -48.15
C LYS A 180 -39.35 2.59 -48.25
N PRO A 181 -38.22 2.58 -47.52
CA PRO A 181 -37.37 1.41 -47.47
C PRO A 181 -38.09 0.17 -46.92
N ASN A 182 -38.09 -0.92 -47.69
CA ASN A 182 -38.51 -2.24 -47.24
C ASN A 182 -37.31 -3.16 -46.94
N ILE A 183 -36.08 -2.67 -47.14
CA ILE A 183 -34.83 -3.29 -46.71
C ILE A 183 -34.21 -2.38 -45.65
N THR A 184 -34.28 -2.81 -44.38
CA THR A 184 -33.85 -2.00 -43.23
C THR A 184 -32.73 -2.70 -42.46
N PHE A 185 -31.81 -1.91 -41.90
CA PHE A 185 -30.65 -2.41 -41.17
C PHE A 185 -31.08 -2.98 -39.80
N ASP A 186 -30.67 -4.21 -39.50
CA ASP A 186 -30.89 -4.85 -38.20
C ASP A 186 -29.60 -4.83 -37.38
N GLU A 187 -29.48 -3.84 -36.50
CA GLU A 187 -28.31 -3.69 -35.62
C GLU A 187 -28.18 -4.83 -34.62
N GLY A 188 -29.29 -5.31 -34.05
CA GLY A 188 -29.28 -6.36 -33.04
C GLY A 188 -28.79 -7.69 -33.61
N LEU A 189 -29.27 -8.06 -34.80
CA LEU A 189 -28.84 -9.27 -35.48
C LEU A 189 -27.38 -9.17 -35.97
N THR A 190 -26.98 -8.01 -36.48
CA THR A 190 -25.58 -7.76 -36.89
C THR A 190 -24.62 -7.91 -35.70
N LEU A 191 -24.96 -7.33 -34.54
CA LEU A 191 -24.17 -7.48 -33.31
C LEU A 191 -24.13 -8.93 -32.82
N THR A 192 -25.24 -9.65 -32.94
CA THR A 192 -25.31 -11.08 -32.59
C THR A 192 -24.36 -11.91 -33.44
N VAL A 193 -24.35 -11.69 -34.76
CA VAL A 193 -23.43 -12.37 -35.67
C VAL A 193 -21.98 -11.99 -35.36
N GLN A 194 -21.67 -10.70 -35.17
CA GLN A 194 -20.32 -10.26 -34.78
C GLN A 194 -19.83 -10.94 -33.49
N ASN A 195 -20.67 -11.00 -32.46
CA ASN A 195 -20.32 -11.67 -31.20
C ASN A 195 -20.11 -13.18 -31.39
N SER A 196 -20.96 -13.86 -32.15
CA SER A 196 -20.80 -15.28 -32.46
C SER A 196 -19.50 -15.57 -33.22
N THR A 197 -19.15 -14.71 -34.18
CA THR A 197 -17.91 -14.82 -34.97
C THR A 197 -16.70 -14.69 -34.04
N VAL A 198 -16.65 -13.67 -33.18
CA VAL A 198 -15.56 -13.49 -32.21
C VAL A 198 -15.47 -14.67 -31.24
N ASN A 199 -16.58 -15.18 -30.74
CA ASN A 199 -16.61 -16.29 -29.80
C ASN A 199 -16.19 -17.63 -30.44
N SER A 200 -16.34 -17.77 -31.75
CA SER A 200 -15.94 -18.97 -32.50
C SER A 200 -14.44 -19.02 -32.85
N LEU A 201 -13.70 -17.93 -32.62
CA LEU A 201 -12.27 -17.87 -32.94
C LEU A 201 -11.46 -18.80 -32.03
N SER A 202 -10.66 -19.67 -32.66
CA SER A 202 -9.71 -20.50 -31.92
C SER A 202 -8.62 -19.64 -31.27
N THR A 203 -8.46 -19.80 -29.96
CA THR A 203 -7.36 -19.22 -29.18
C THR A 203 -6.04 -20.01 -29.29
N THR A 204 -6.04 -21.08 -30.10
CA THR A 204 -4.90 -22.00 -30.25
C THR A 204 -4.45 -22.10 -31.71
N LYS A 205 -3.14 -22.27 -31.93
CA LYS A 205 -2.53 -22.40 -33.28
C LYS A 205 -2.20 -23.86 -33.64
N GLY A 206 -2.19 -24.76 -32.67
CA GLY A 206 -1.83 -26.17 -32.85
C GLY A 206 -1.77 -26.91 -31.52
N MET A 207 -1.19 -28.11 -31.52
CA MET A 207 -1.05 -28.95 -30.33
C MET A 207 0.31 -29.66 -30.36
N VAL A 208 0.98 -29.70 -29.21
CA VAL A 208 2.16 -30.53 -28.97
C VAL A 208 1.67 -31.86 -28.40
N GLN A 209 2.14 -32.97 -28.95
CA GLN A 209 1.73 -34.31 -28.52
C GLN A 209 2.58 -34.85 -27.36
N LYS A 210 2.01 -35.78 -26.59
CA LYS A 210 2.77 -36.56 -25.60
C LYS A 210 3.94 -37.28 -26.28
N GLY A 211 5.15 -37.09 -25.76
CA GLY A 211 6.39 -37.65 -26.29
C GLY A 211 7.09 -36.78 -27.34
N GLU A 212 6.50 -35.64 -27.73
CA GLU A 212 7.12 -34.70 -28.66
C GLU A 212 8.21 -33.87 -27.98
N LEU A 213 9.30 -33.61 -28.71
CA LEU A 213 10.40 -32.75 -28.27
C LEU A 213 9.96 -31.28 -28.35
N ILE A 214 9.93 -30.60 -27.21
CA ILE A 214 9.61 -29.17 -27.11
C ILE A 214 10.84 -28.33 -27.47
N VAL A 215 11.99 -28.65 -26.86
CA VAL A 215 13.25 -27.93 -27.09
C VAL A 215 14.45 -28.85 -26.80
N ALA A 216 15.47 -28.80 -27.66
CA ALA A 216 16.70 -29.56 -27.51
C ALA A 216 17.74 -28.80 -26.67
N LYS A 217 18.64 -29.52 -26.00
CA LYS A 217 19.80 -28.90 -25.35
C LYS A 217 20.68 -28.22 -26.40
N GLY A 218 21.02 -26.96 -26.14
CA GLY A 218 21.88 -26.17 -27.00
C GLY A 218 21.16 -25.45 -28.15
N SER A 219 19.85 -25.64 -28.33
CA SER A 219 19.08 -24.88 -29.31
C SER A 219 18.72 -23.48 -28.79
N ILE A 220 18.64 -22.51 -29.70
CA ILE A 220 18.16 -21.17 -29.41
C ILE A 220 16.64 -21.23 -29.25
N ILE A 221 16.11 -20.56 -28.22
CA ILE A 221 14.68 -20.42 -28.00
C ILE A 221 14.15 -19.32 -28.94
N ASP A 222 13.72 -19.73 -30.13
CA ASP A 222 13.06 -18.85 -31.09
C ASP A 222 11.60 -18.54 -30.68
N ASP A 223 10.89 -17.77 -31.50
CA ASP A 223 9.50 -17.39 -31.25
C ASP A 223 8.54 -18.57 -31.11
N GLU A 224 8.73 -19.63 -31.90
CA GLU A 224 7.84 -20.79 -31.87
C GLU A 224 8.10 -21.63 -30.62
N VAL A 225 9.37 -21.93 -30.33
CA VAL A 225 9.79 -22.67 -29.14
C VAL A 225 9.40 -21.92 -27.88
N TYR A 226 9.58 -20.59 -27.85
CA TYR A 226 9.17 -19.76 -26.72
C TYR A 226 7.66 -19.90 -26.45
N GLN A 227 6.83 -19.83 -27.49
CA GLN A 227 5.38 -19.97 -27.34
C GLN A 227 4.95 -21.38 -26.95
N LYS A 228 5.64 -22.42 -27.44
CA LYS A 228 5.46 -23.80 -26.97
C LYS A 228 5.83 -23.95 -25.50
N LEU A 229 6.94 -23.37 -25.06
CA LEU A 229 7.38 -23.38 -23.66
C LEU A 229 6.42 -22.64 -22.74
N LEU A 230 5.89 -21.48 -23.16
CA LEU A 230 4.86 -20.74 -22.43
C LEU A 230 3.58 -21.55 -22.30
N SER A 231 3.10 -22.12 -23.41
CA SER A 231 1.89 -22.96 -23.41
C SER A 231 2.07 -24.23 -22.60
N TYR A 232 3.27 -24.82 -22.64
CA TYR A 232 3.62 -25.99 -21.83
C TYR A 232 3.65 -25.66 -20.34
N LYS A 233 4.24 -24.51 -19.97
CA LYS A 233 4.25 -24.02 -18.60
C LYS A 233 2.83 -23.84 -18.05
N ASP A 234 1.96 -23.19 -18.82
CA ASP A 234 0.55 -22.97 -18.44
C ASP A 234 -0.19 -24.31 -18.26
N ALA A 235 -0.05 -25.22 -19.23
CA ALA A 235 -0.67 -26.54 -19.16
C ALA A 235 -0.11 -27.41 -18.02
N TYR A 236 1.19 -27.31 -17.73
CA TYR A 236 1.87 -28.01 -16.64
C TYR A 236 1.35 -27.53 -15.27
N GLU A 237 1.23 -26.21 -15.09
CA GLU A 237 0.74 -25.61 -13.85
C GLU A 237 -0.78 -25.87 -13.65
N ALA A 238 -1.55 -25.95 -14.73
CA ALA A 238 -2.97 -26.32 -14.70
C ALA A 238 -3.22 -27.81 -14.36
N GLN A 239 -2.32 -28.72 -14.75
CA GLN A 239 -2.46 -30.18 -14.52
C GLN A 239 -2.02 -30.63 -13.11
N THR A 240 -2.65 -30.03 -12.10
CA THR A 240 -2.28 -30.20 -10.68
C THR A 240 -2.43 -31.62 -10.12
N LYS A 241 -3.17 -32.51 -10.80
CA LYS A 241 -3.45 -33.87 -10.32
C LYS A 241 -2.52 -34.94 -10.89
N THR A 242 -1.80 -34.64 -11.97
CA THR A 242 -1.07 -35.67 -12.75
C THR A 242 0.43 -35.71 -12.46
N ILE A 243 0.99 -34.66 -11.84
CA ILE A 243 2.45 -34.50 -11.74
C ILE A 243 2.83 -34.11 -10.30
N GLY A 244 3.16 -35.09 -9.44
CA GLY A 244 3.75 -34.89 -8.11
C GLY A 244 2.80 -35.05 -6.92
N ASP A 245 3.36 -35.36 -5.74
CA ASP A 245 2.62 -35.51 -4.48
C ASP A 245 2.53 -34.16 -3.74
N ASN A 246 1.32 -33.63 -3.59
CA ASN A 246 1.03 -32.39 -2.87
C ASN A 246 1.54 -32.43 -1.41
N ARG A 247 1.64 -33.61 -0.78
CA ARG A 247 2.18 -33.76 0.58
C ARG A 247 3.67 -33.47 0.62
N LEU A 248 4.43 -33.92 -0.38
CA LEU A 248 5.87 -33.64 -0.49
C LEU A 248 6.12 -32.17 -0.79
N VAL A 249 5.29 -31.54 -1.63
CA VAL A 249 5.35 -30.08 -1.87
C VAL A 249 5.12 -29.32 -0.56
N TYR A 250 4.09 -29.70 0.22
CA TYR A 250 3.82 -29.10 1.52
C TYR A 250 4.98 -29.30 2.51
N LEU A 251 5.56 -30.50 2.58
CA LEU A 251 6.74 -30.76 3.41
C LEU A 251 7.92 -29.86 3.01
N GLY A 252 8.18 -29.71 1.70
CA GLY A 252 9.20 -28.80 1.18
C GLY A 252 8.96 -27.35 1.60
N GLN A 253 7.71 -26.88 1.57
CA GLN A 253 7.34 -25.55 2.05
C GLN A 253 7.60 -25.37 3.55
N VAL A 254 7.25 -26.38 4.38
CA VAL A 254 7.52 -26.36 5.82
C VAL A 254 9.01 -26.31 6.11
N LEU A 255 9.81 -27.11 5.41
CA LEU A 255 11.27 -27.10 5.57
C LEU A 255 11.88 -25.74 5.20
N LEU A 256 11.47 -25.18 4.06
CA LEU A 256 12.03 -23.93 3.56
C LEU A 256 11.65 -22.72 4.42
N VAL A 257 10.35 -22.56 4.72
CA VAL A 257 9.86 -21.48 5.59
C VAL A 257 10.40 -21.66 7.00
N GLY A 258 10.41 -22.90 7.51
CA GLY A 258 10.97 -23.23 8.82
C GLY A 258 12.45 -22.87 8.93
N PHE A 259 13.25 -23.18 7.91
CA PHE A 259 14.68 -22.82 7.86
C PHE A 259 14.89 -21.31 7.88
N ILE A 260 14.15 -20.55 7.06
CA ILE A 260 14.27 -19.09 7.02
C ILE A 260 13.88 -18.44 8.33
N ILE A 261 12.78 -18.87 8.95
CA ILE A 261 12.36 -18.36 10.27
C ILE A 261 13.40 -18.74 11.34
N THR A 262 14.02 -19.92 11.24
CA THR A 262 15.09 -20.33 12.15
C THR A 262 16.32 -19.42 12.01
N LEU A 263 16.72 -19.05 10.79
CA LEU A 263 17.80 -18.08 10.57
C LEU A 263 17.50 -16.71 11.21
N LEU A 264 16.25 -16.23 11.11
CA LEU A 264 15.83 -15.03 11.83
C LEU A 264 15.99 -15.18 13.34
N MET A 265 15.54 -16.31 13.91
CA MET A 265 15.65 -16.55 15.35
C MET A 265 17.11 -16.61 15.81
N VAL A 266 17.98 -17.27 15.06
CA VAL A 266 19.42 -17.31 15.35
C VAL A 266 20.03 -15.91 15.27
N PHE A 267 19.68 -15.11 14.25
CA PHE A 267 20.14 -13.72 14.15
C PHE A 267 19.71 -12.88 15.38
N LEU A 268 18.44 -12.97 15.78
CA LEU A 268 17.94 -12.27 16.95
C LEU A 268 18.64 -12.73 18.24
N PHE A 269 18.80 -14.04 18.43
CA PHE A 269 19.47 -14.59 19.61
C PHE A 269 20.95 -14.16 19.73
N LEU A 270 21.68 -14.09 18.60
CA LEU A 270 23.09 -13.74 18.61
C LEU A 270 23.34 -12.22 18.66
N PHE A 271 22.56 -11.44 17.92
CA PHE A 271 22.86 -10.01 17.70
C PHE A 271 21.86 -9.04 18.33
N ARG A 272 20.65 -9.48 18.67
CA ARG A 272 19.54 -8.62 19.19
C ARG A 272 18.74 -9.33 20.28
N LYS A 273 19.43 -9.69 21.36
CA LYS A 273 18.84 -10.35 22.53
C LYS A 273 17.72 -9.53 23.18
N ASP A 274 17.83 -8.20 23.11
CA ASP A 274 16.81 -7.24 23.51
C ASP A 274 15.47 -7.50 22.82
N ILE A 275 15.49 -7.69 21.49
CA ILE A 275 14.30 -8.00 20.69
C ILE A 275 13.86 -9.45 20.89
N PHE A 276 14.80 -10.38 20.98
CA PHE A 276 14.50 -11.80 21.14
C PHE A 276 13.77 -12.10 22.46
N ALA A 277 14.11 -11.39 23.53
CA ALA A 277 13.48 -11.54 24.84
C ALA A 277 12.10 -10.84 24.94
N ASP A 278 11.83 -9.84 24.09
CA ASP A 278 10.56 -9.13 24.07
C ASP A 278 9.54 -9.82 23.14
N ASN A 279 8.58 -10.53 23.75
CA ASN A 279 7.51 -11.21 23.04
C ASN A 279 6.68 -10.29 22.12
N ARG A 280 6.52 -9.01 22.46
CA ARG A 280 5.74 -8.05 21.66
C ARG A 280 6.50 -7.71 20.39
N GLN A 281 7.77 -7.34 20.53
CA GLN A 281 8.63 -7.02 19.39
C GLN A 281 8.81 -8.23 18.46
N LEU A 282 9.09 -9.41 19.04
CA LEU A 282 9.21 -10.65 18.27
C LEU A 282 7.91 -10.99 17.52
N SER A 283 6.75 -10.81 18.17
CA SER A 283 5.45 -11.05 17.54
C SER A 283 5.18 -10.10 16.38
N LEU A 284 5.59 -8.83 16.49
CA LEU A 284 5.49 -7.86 15.40
C LEU A 284 6.35 -8.29 14.20
N LEU A 285 7.60 -8.72 14.41
CA LEU A 285 8.47 -9.18 13.32
C LEU A 285 7.84 -10.37 12.59
N LEU A 286 7.34 -11.36 13.33
CA LEU A 286 6.68 -12.53 12.76
C LEU A 286 5.38 -12.15 12.04
N LEU A 287 4.61 -11.19 12.56
CA LEU A 287 3.39 -10.68 11.93
C LEU A 287 3.70 -10.02 10.59
N VAL A 288 4.71 -9.14 10.53
CA VAL A 288 5.12 -8.45 9.29
C VAL A 288 5.51 -9.47 8.21
N ILE A 289 6.36 -10.45 8.54
CA ILE A 289 6.76 -11.53 7.62
C ILE A 289 5.54 -12.32 7.15
N THR A 290 4.69 -12.75 8.08
CA THR A 290 3.50 -13.54 7.77
C THR A 290 2.56 -12.77 6.86
N SER A 291 2.28 -11.50 7.17
CA SER A 291 1.39 -10.66 6.37
C SER A 291 1.89 -10.46 4.93
N MET A 292 3.20 -10.27 4.74
CA MET A 292 3.78 -10.07 3.41
C MET A 292 3.71 -11.35 2.57
N LEU A 293 4.02 -12.50 3.18
CA LEU A 293 3.94 -13.79 2.47
C LEU A 293 2.48 -14.22 2.20
N LEU A 294 1.54 -13.85 3.08
CA LEU A 294 0.11 -14.02 2.82
C LEU A 294 -0.38 -13.10 1.69
N ALA A 295 0.10 -11.85 1.64
CA ALA A 295 -0.21 -10.93 0.55
C ALA A 295 0.29 -11.46 -0.80
N LEU A 296 1.52 -11.99 -0.85
CA LEU A 296 2.05 -12.69 -2.03
C LEU A 296 1.20 -13.89 -2.41
N THR A 297 0.85 -14.72 -1.44
CA THR A 297 0.01 -15.91 -1.68
C THR A 297 -1.35 -15.54 -2.24
N TRP A 298 -1.98 -14.49 -1.69
CA TRP A 298 -3.25 -13.99 -2.16
C TRP A 298 -3.14 -13.43 -3.59
N ALA A 299 -2.09 -12.64 -3.87
CA ALA A 299 -1.77 -12.13 -5.20
C ALA A 299 -1.64 -13.24 -6.26
N ILE A 300 -0.98 -14.35 -5.91
CA ILE A 300 -0.87 -15.52 -6.78
C ILE A 300 -2.25 -16.18 -6.98
N LYS A 301 -3.05 -16.36 -5.93
CA LYS A 301 -4.38 -17.00 -6.04
C LYS A 301 -5.37 -16.23 -6.89
N VAL A 302 -5.29 -14.90 -6.90
CA VAL A 302 -6.16 -14.05 -7.73
C VAL A 302 -5.60 -13.83 -9.14
N ASN A 303 -4.47 -14.48 -9.49
CA ASN A 303 -3.77 -14.33 -10.77
C ASN A 303 -3.52 -12.85 -11.14
N LEU A 304 -2.93 -12.08 -10.22
CA LEU A 304 -2.55 -10.70 -10.52
C LEU A 304 -1.64 -10.65 -11.76
N PRO A 305 -1.86 -9.71 -12.70
CA PRO A 305 -1.08 -9.63 -13.95
C PRO A 305 0.44 -9.51 -13.74
N SER A 306 0.85 -8.93 -12.61
CA SER A 306 2.25 -8.80 -12.22
C SER A 306 2.38 -8.87 -10.70
N LEU A 307 3.33 -9.66 -10.20
CA LEU A 307 3.62 -9.72 -8.77
C LEU A 307 4.43 -8.50 -8.27
N TYR A 308 4.90 -7.64 -9.18
CA TYR A 308 5.58 -6.40 -8.86
C TYR A 308 4.66 -5.31 -8.30
N TYR A 309 3.32 -5.49 -8.35
CA TYR A 309 2.37 -4.61 -7.65
C TYR A 309 2.48 -4.69 -6.12
N ILE A 310 3.06 -5.78 -5.58
CA ILE A 310 3.16 -6.00 -4.13
C ILE A 310 4.22 -5.04 -3.54
N PRO A 311 3.90 -4.30 -2.46
CA PRO A 311 4.82 -3.32 -1.86
C PRO A 311 5.84 -3.97 -0.93
N PHE A 312 6.78 -4.77 -1.45
CA PHE A 312 7.81 -5.43 -0.62
C PHE A 312 8.69 -4.44 0.16
N CYS A 313 8.91 -3.23 -0.36
CA CYS A 313 9.64 -2.16 0.34
C CYS A 313 8.96 -1.69 1.63
N ILE A 314 7.67 -1.97 1.84
CA ILE A 314 6.98 -1.61 3.09
C ILE A 314 7.63 -2.30 4.32
N VAL A 315 8.15 -3.52 4.13
CA VAL A 315 8.78 -4.32 5.19
C VAL A 315 10.02 -3.61 5.75
N PRO A 316 11.05 -3.32 4.94
CA PRO A 316 12.24 -2.64 5.45
C PRO A 316 11.94 -1.23 5.95
N ILE A 317 10.96 -0.52 5.40
CA ILE A 317 10.55 0.80 5.88
C ILE A 317 10.02 0.70 7.33
N ILE A 318 9.05 -0.19 7.56
CA ILE A 318 8.44 -0.37 8.89
C ILE A 318 9.50 -0.82 9.90
N ILE A 319 10.30 -1.83 9.55
CA ILE A 319 11.30 -2.37 10.48
C ILE A 319 12.42 -1.37 10.74
N ARG A 320 12.83 -0.57 9.74
CA ARG A 320 13.88 0.45 9.94
C ARG A 320 13.42 1.56 10.88
N ILE A 321 12.16 1.97 10.83
CA ILE A 321 11.62 3.06 11.65
C ILE A 321 11.32 2.60 13.08
N LEU A 322 10.82 1.37 13.25
CA LEU A 322 10.51 0.83 14.58
C LEU A 322 11.75 0.26 15.29
N PHE A 323 12.78 -0.15 14.55
CA PHE A 323 14.01 -0.76 15.06
C PHE A 323 15.24 -0.13 14.40
N ASP A 324 16.14 -0.95 13.85
CA ASP A 324 17.42 -0.52 13.31
C ASP A 324 17.66 -1.03 11.87
N THR A 325 18.71 -0.49 11.27
CA THR A 325 19.16 -0.82 9.90
C THR A 325 19.51 -2.29 9.71
N ARG A 326 20.19 -2.94 10.68
CA ARG A 326 20.68 -4.32 10.53
C ARG A 326 19.51 -5.29 10.54
N LEU A 327 18.55 -5.10 11.46
CA LEU A 327 17.35 -5.93 11.49
C LEU A 327 16.49 -5.74 10.23
N ALA A 328 16.29 -4.50 9.79
CA ALA A 328 15.50 -4.19 8.60
C ALA A 328 16.05 -4.89 7.35
N LEU A 329 17.38 -4.85 7.15
CA LEU A 329 18.03 -5.51 6.03
C LEU A 329 17.89 -7.03 6.11
N ASN A 330 18.21 -7.64 7.26
CA ASN A 330 18.12 -9.09 7.44
C ASN A 330 16.70 -9.60 7.21
N LEU A 331 15.70 -8.97 7.82
CA LEU A 331 14.31 -9.39 7.69
C LEU A 331 13.80 -9.24 6.25
N HIS A 332 14.14 -8.13 5.58
CA HIS A 332 13.77 -7.92 4.18
C HIS A 332 14.37 -8.98 3.24
N LEU A 333 15.67 -9.27 3.38
CA LEU A 333 16.34 -10.31 2.59
C LEU A 333 15.69 -11.69 2.79
N LEU A 334 15.39 -12.07 4.04
CA LEU A 334 14.74 -13.34 4.34
C LEU A 334 13.33 -13.43 3.71
N VAL A 335 12.55 -12.35 3.75
CA VAL A 335 11.23 -12.28 3.11
C VAL A 335 11.34 -12.44 1.59
N ILE A 336 12.29 -11.73 0.96
CA ILE A 336 12.52 -11.82 -0.48
C ILE A 336 12.97 -13.23 -0.89
N LEU A 337 13.86 -13.85 -0.13
CA LEU A 337 14.33 -15.20 -0.41
C LEU A 337 13.18 -16.21 -0.42
N VAL A 338 12.27 -16.16 0.55
CA VAL A 338 11.07 -17.01 0.55
C VAL A 338 10.18 -16.66 -0.63
N ALA A 339 9.92 -15.38 -0.86
CA ALA A 339 9.06 -14.92 -1.96
C ALA A 339 9.59 -15.36 -3.34
N GLY A 340 10.91 -15.37 -3.54
CA GLY A 340 11.57 -15.74 -4.80
C GLY A 340 11.23 -17.16 -5.26
N PHE A 341 11.00 -18.11 -4.35
CA PHE A 341 10.54 -19.47 -4.71
C PHE A 341 9.12 -19.49 -5.30
N PHE A 342 8.34 -18.43 -5.07
CA PHE A 342 6.94 -18.31 -5.48
C PHE A 342 6.69 -17.21 -6.51
N VAL A 343 7.72 -16.62 -7.12
CA VAL A 343 7.59 -15.59 -8.17
C VAL A 343 8.25 -16.08 -9.47
N PRO A 344 7.67 -15.84 -10.66
CA PRO A 344 8.34 -16.13 -11.93
C PRO A 344 9.57 -15.22 -12.15
N ASN A 345 10.60 -15.70 -12.85
CA ASN A 345 11.87 -15.00 -13.04
C ASN A 345 12.48 -14.58 -11.68
N SER A 346 12.68 -15.59 -10.84
CA SER A 346 12.98 -15.44 -9.42
C SER A 346 14.23 -14.59 -9.16
N PHE A 347 15.27 -14.74 -9.98
CA PHE A 347 16.50 -13.96 -9.88
C PHE A 347 16.26 -12.46 -10.10
N GLU A 348 15.52 -12.08 -11.14
CA GLU A 348 15.22 -10.66 -11.42
C GLU A 348 14.37 -10.06 -10.31
N PHE A 349 13.37 -10.80 -9.85
CA PHE A 349 12.55 -10.39 -8.73
C PHE A 349 13.42 -10.11 -7.49
N VAL A 350 14.29 -11.06 -7.12
CA VAL A 350 15.21 -10.89 -5.98
C VAL A 350 16.12 -9.68 -6.19
N PHE A 351 16.64 -9.47 -7.40
CA PHE A 351 17.49 -8.32 -7.73
C PHE A 351 16.74 -7.00 -7.54
N TYR A 352 15.56 -6.83 -8.17
CA TYR A 352 14.72 -5.64 -8.02
C TYR A 352 14.39 -5.34 -6.55
N GLN A 353 13.94 -6.35 -5.80
CA GLN A 353 13.47 -6.14 -4.44
C GLN A 353 14.62 -5.91 -3.45
N THR A 354 15.78 -6.50 -3.69
CA THR A 354 16.98 -6.29 -2.86
C THR A 354 17.52 -4.88 -3.05
N THR A 355 17.69 -4.42 -4.29
CA THR A 355 18.22 -3.06 -4.57
C THR A 355 17.26 -1.99 -4.08
N ALA A 356 15.97 -2.09 -4.40
CA ALA A 356 14.94 -1.17 -3.93
C ALA A 356 14.80 -1.18 -2.41
N GLY A 357 14.90 -2.35 -1.78
CA GLY A 357 14.93 -2.50 -0.32
C GLY A 357 16.10 -1.80 0.35
N MET A 358 17.31 -1.95 -0.19
CA MET A 358 18.49 -1.25 0.30
C MET A 358 18.33 0.27 0.18
N VAL A 359 17.82 0.75 -0.97
CA VAL A 359 17.53 2.19 -1.16
C VAL A 359 16.48 2.69 -0.16
N ALA A 360 15.43 1.91 0.12
CA ALA A 360 14.43 2.24 1.13
C ALA A 360 15.07 2.39 2.53
N ILE A 361 15.95 1.45 2.91
CA ILE A 361 16.65 1.48 4.21
C ILE A 361 17.59 2.69 4.31
N TYR A 362 18.38 2.96 3.27
CA TYR A 362 19.40 4.03 3.30
C TYR A 362 18.80 5.42 3.21
N SER A 363 17.71 5.60 2.45
CA SER A 363 17.02 6.88 2.32
C SER A 363 16.31 7.33 3.61
N ILE A 364 15.98 6.39 4.50
CA ILE A 364 15.24 6.64 5.75
C ILE A 364 16.17 6.71 6.98
N LYS A 365 17.50 6.67 6.77
CA LYS A 365 18.49 6.56 7.86
C LYS A 365 18.28 7.54 9.01
N ASN A 366 17.86 8.78 8.73
CA ASN A 366 17.62 9.84 9.72
C ASN A 366 16.22 10.44 9.54
N LEU A 367 15.17 9.61 9.62
CA LEU A 367 13.81 10.10 9.44
C LEU A 367 13.36 10.91 10.66
N ILE A 368 13.30 12.23 10.50
CA ILE A 368 12.83 13.19 11.51
C ILE A 368 11.49 13.79 11.07
N LYS A 369 11.23 13.85 9.76
CA LYS A 369 10.05 14.51 9.17
C LYS A 369 9.29 13.61 8.20
N ARG A 370 7.97 13.77 8.17
CA ARG A 370 7.05 12.99 7.31
C ARG A 370 7.35 13.16 5.81
N GLU A 371 7.86 14.32 5.40
CA GLU A 371 8.26 14.61 4.01
C GLU A 371 9.40 13.72 3.50
N GLN A 372 10.23 13.17 4.40
CA GLN A 372 11.33 12.27 4.02
C GLN A 372 10.84 10.90 3.55
N LEU A 373 9.63 10.47 3.94
CA LEU A 373 9.00 9.25 3.39
C LEU A 373 8.64 9.43 1.91
N LEU A 374 8.19 10.63 1.51
CA LEU A 374 7.91 10.94 0.10
C LEU A 374 9.20 10.98 -0.73
N MET A 375 10.28 11.57 -0.19
CA MET A 375 11.58 11.53 -0.86
C MET A 375 12.12 10.10 -0.98
N SER A 376 11.97 9.27 0.05
CA SER A 376 12.33 7.85 0.01
C SER A 376 11.57 7.11 -1.10
N ALA A 377 10.27 7.33 -1.23
CA ALA A 377 9.47 6.76 -2.31
C ALA A 377 9.99 7.15 -3.70
N SER A 378 10.37 8.41 -3.92
CA SER A 378 10.99 8.85 -5.17
C SER A 378 12.32 8.13 -5.45
N PHE A 379 13.18 7.93 -4.44
CA PHE A 379 14.42 7.18 -4.60
C PHE A 379 14.19 5.69 -4.89
N ILE A 380 13.21 5.07 -4.23
CA ILE A 380 12.83 3.67 -4.50
C ILE A 380 12.33 3.54 -5.94
N LEU A 381 11.49 4.47 -6.40
CA LEU A 381 11.00 4.48 -7.78
C LEU A 381 12.13 4.65 -8.80
N ALA A 382 13.08 5.55 -8.52
CA ALA A 382 14.27 5.74 -9.36
C ALA A 382 15.14 4.48 -9.39
N ALA A 383 15.30 3.77 -8.26
CA ALA A 383 16.03 2.51 -8.20
C ALA A 383 15.35 1.43 -9.05
N TYR A 384 14.02 1.30 -8.96
CA TYR A 384 13.27 0.41 -9.83
C TYR A 384 13.42 0.79 -11.30
N PHE A 385 13.36 2.07 -11.64
CA PHE A 385 13.52 2.54 -13.01
C PHE A 385 14.88 2.18 -13.60
N VAL A 386 15.96 2.43 -12.86
CA VAL A 386 17.33 2.07 -13.29
C VAL A 386 17.48 0.57 -13.46
N CYS A 387 16.99 -0.24 -12.51
CA CYS A 387 17.02 -1.69 -12.64
C CYS A 387 16.17 -2.17 -13.82
N PHE A 388 15.01 -1.54 -14.07
CA PHE A 388 14.07 -1.90 -15.12
C PHE A 388 14.70 -1.68 -16.49
N VAL A 389 15.19 -0.47 -16.73
CA VAL A 389 15.89 -0.12 -17.97
C VAL A 389 17.16 -0.96 -18.13
N GLY A 390 17.95 -1.16 -17.07
CA GLY A 390 19.17 -1.96 -17.14
C GLY A 390 18.91 -3.41 -17.55
N ILE A 391 17.92 -4.07 -16.94
CA ILE A 391 17.53 -5.44 -17.28
C ILE A 391 16.91 -5.52 -18.69
N ALA A 392 16.06 -4.56 -19.07
CA ALA A 392 15.48 -4.52 -20.40
C ALA A 392 16.56 -4.36 -21.49
N LEU A 393 17.54 -3.48 -21.28
CA LEU A 393 18.67 -3.31 -22.20
C LEU A 393 19.56 -4.54 -22.29
N LEU A 394 19.79 -5.23 -21.17
CA LEU A 394 20.54 -6.50 -21.15
C LEU A 394 19.85 -7.60 -21.95
N ARG A 395 18.50 -7.59 -22.01
CA ARG A 395 17.69 -8.58 -22.73
C ARG A 395 17.51 -8.26 -24.21
N GLU A 396 17.13 -7.02 -24.51
CA GLU A 396 16.65 -6.62 -25.82
C GLU A 396 17.72 -5.91 -26.66
N GLY A 397 18.77 -5.39 -26.02
CA GLY A 397 19.83 -4.64 -26.70
C GLY A 397 19.37 -3.34 -27.38
N SER A 398 18.13 -2.89 -27.12
CA SER A 398 17.53 -1.73 -27.80
C SER A 398 16.48 -1.05 -26.93
N PHE A 399 16.50 0.28 -26.87
CA PHE A 399 15.46 1.07 -26.20
C PHE A 399 14.09 1.00 -26.88
N LYS A 400 14.04 0.65 -28.18
CA LYS A 400 12.78 0.63 -28.94
C LYS A 400 11.90 -0.58 -28.62
N GLN A 401 12.48 -1.64 -28.06
CA GLN A 401 11.77 -2.89 -27.78
C GLN A 401 11.18 -2.90 -26.36
N ILE A 402 11.52 -1.91 -25.52
CA ILE A 402 11.14 -1.87 -24.11
C ILE A 402 9.63 -1.67 -23.98
N GLU A 403 8.96 -2.64 -23.35
CA GLU A 403 7.55 -2.54 -22.99
C GLU A 403 7.35 -1.69 -21.73
N TRP A 404 7.25 -0.36 -21.90
CA TRP A 404 7.10 0.60 -20.78
C TRP A 404 5.91 0.33 -19.86
N MET A 405 4.86 -0.34 -20.34
CA MET A 405 3.71 -0.72 -19.52
C MET A 405 4.10 -1.69 -18.38
N ASN A 406 5.17 -2.46 -18.54
CA ASN A 406 5.69 -3.36 -17.51
C ASN A 406 6.35 -2.62 -16.34
N PHE A 407 6.60 -1.31 -16.47
CA PHE A 407 7.09 -0.48 -15.38
C PHE A 407 5.96 0.00 -14.43
N LEU A 408 4.71 0.05 -14.91
CA LEU A 408 3.56 0.56 -14.15
C LEU A 408 3.35 -0.13 -12.78
N PRO A 409 3.51 -1.46 -12.62
CA PRO A 409 3.38 -2.13 -11.32
C PRO A 409 4.30 -1.58 -10.24
N PHE A 410 5.54 -1.18 -10.60
CA PHE A 410 6.49 -0.60 -9.65
C PHE A 410 6.02 0.75 -9.11
N ILE A 411 5.38 1.57 -9.93
CA ILE A 411 4.79 2.85 -9.50
C ILE A 411 3.73 2.60 -8.42
N PHE A 412 2.81 1.67 -8.68
CA PHE A 412 1.78 1.30 -7.70
C PHE A 412 2.36 0.68 -6.42
N SER A 413 3.38 -0.16 -6.54
CA SER A 413 4.08 -0.76 -5.39
C SER A 413 4.74 0.29 -4.49
N VAL A 414 5.37 1.32 -5.10
CA VAL A 414 5.95 2.45 -4.35
C VAL A 414 4.85 3.26 -3.67
N LEU A 415 3.75 3.57 -4.35
CA LEU A 415 2.62 4.30 -3.76
C LEU A 415 2.00 3.53 -2.59
N LEU A 416 1.80 2.22 -2.74
CA LEU A 416 1.31 1.34 -1.67
C LEU A 416 2.29 1.26 -0.50
N SER A 417 3.60 1.39 -0.74
CA SER A 417 4.61 1.41 0.33
C SER A 417 4.47 2.64 1.25
N LEU A 418 3.81 3.72 0.81
CA LEU A 418 3.49 4.87 1.68
C LEU A 418 2.48 4.52 2.78
N LEU A 419 1.73 3.41 2.65
CA LEU A 419 0.89 2.87 3.72
C LEU A 419 1.72 2.41 4.93
N ALA A 420 3.05 2.35 4.83
CA ALA A 420 3.92 2.14 5.99
C ALA A 420 3.63 3.13 7.12
N TYR A 421 3.34 4.40 6.82
CA TYR A 421 3.14 5.43 7.85
C TYR A 421 1.96 5.12 8.80
N PRO A 422 0.71 4.94 8.33
CA PRO A 422 -0.39 4.55 9.20
C PRO A 422 -0.18 3.19 9.87
N LEU A 423 0.53 2.25 9.22
CA LEU A 423 0.86 0.95 9.81
C LEU A 423 1.85 1.07 10.96
N ILE A 424 2.87 1.93 10.85
CA ILE A 424 3.82 2.20 11.93
C ILE A 424 3.06 2.71 13.15
N TYR A 425 2.20 3.73 12.97
CA TYR A 425 1.37 4.24 14.07
C TYR A 425 0.48 3.15 14.69
N ALA A 426 -0.15 2.30 13.87
CA ALA A 426 -0.96 1.19 14.35
C ALA A 426 -0.11 0.19 15.16
N PHE A 427 1.09 -0.12 14.69
CA PHE A 427 2.01 -1.03 15.35
C PHE A 427 2.56 -0.45 16.67
N GLU A 428 2.91 0.84 16.72
CA GLU A 428 3.29 1.50 17.97
C GLU A 428 2.18 1.37 19.03
N ARG A 429 0.91 1.49 18.64
CA ARG A 429 -0.23 1.37 19.55
C ARG A 429 -0.50 -0.06 20.01
N VAL A 430 -0.53 -1.01 19.09
CA VAL A 430 -0.83 -2.42 19.40
C VAL A 430 0.32 -3.08 20.16
N PHE A 431 1.56 -2.80 19.74
CA PHE A 431 2.75 -3.42 20.30
C PHE A 431 3.48 -2.54 21.33
N GLY A 432 3.01 -1.32 21.59
CA GLY A 432 3.58 -0.40 22.60
C GLY A 432 5.06 -0.12 22.41
N ILE A 433 5.50 -0.13 21.16
CA ILE A 433 6.85 0.26 20.75
C ILE A 433 6.80 1.76 20.47
N THR A 434 7.85 2.48 20.86
CA THR A 434 7.96 3.91 20.59
C THR A 434 9.11 4.14 19.62
N SER A 435 8.81 4.64 18.42
CA SER A 435 9.85 5.01 17.45
C SER A 435 10.58 6.30 17.86
N ASP A 436 11.79 6.49 17.34
CA ASP A 436 12.53 7.75 17.49
C ASP A 436 11.71 8.95 17.00
N VAL A 437 10.89 8.77 15.96
CA VAL A 437 10.00 9.81 15.44
C VAL A 437 8.97 10.22 16.49
N ALA A 438 8.33 9.24 17.15
CA ALA A 438 7.38 9.52 18.22
C ALA A 438 8.03 10.22 19.42
N LEU A 439 9.27 9.82 19.79
CA LEU A 439 10.02 10.48 20.86
C LEU A 439 10.37 11.92 20.51
N ILE A 440 10.85 12.17 19.28
CA ILE A 440 11.14 13.53 18.79
C ILE A 440 9.87 14.37 18.81
N GLU A 441 8.74 13.86 18.32
CA GLU A 441 7.45 14.55 18.38
C GLU A 441 7.12 14.92 19.83
N LEU A 442 7.30 14.01 20.81
CA LEU A 442 7.04 14.28 22.23
C LEU A 442 7.96 15.34 22.85
N THR A 443 9.20 15.49 22.35
CA THR A 443 10.13 16.52 22.83
C THR A 443 9.83 17.93 22.33
N ASN A 444 8.89 18.09 21.41
CA ASN A 444 8.46 19.40 20.94
C ASN A 444 7.67 20.15 22.03
N THR A 445 8.28 21.17 22.63
CA THR A 445 7.69 21.99 23.70
C THR A 445 6.43 22.76 23.27
N ASN A 446 6.17 22.88 21.96
CA ASN A 446 4.94 23.46 21.44
C ASN A 446 3.75 22.50 21.44
N ASN A 447 3.94 21.23 21.81
CA ASN A 447 2.84 20.29 21.98
C ASN A 447 1.86 20.76 23.04
N LYS A 448 0.58 20.43 22.84
CA LYS A 448 -0.53 20.87 23.69
C LYS A 448 -0.26 20.64 25.19
N LEU A 449 0.22 19.45 25.56
CA LEU A 449 0.42 19.07 26.96
C LEU A 449 1.60 19.81 27.61
N LEU A 450 2.72 19.97 26.90
CA LEU A 450 3.88 20.74 27.40
C LEU A 450 3.59 22.24 27.46
N ARG A 451 2.81 22.78 26.51
CA ARG A 451 2.33 24.17 26.59
C ARG A 451 1.40 24.40 27.78
N GLU A 452 0.57 23.43 28.10
CA GLU A 452 -0.29 23.48 29.28
C GLU A 452 0.55 23.47 30.58
N LEU A 453 1.59 22.63 30.65
CA LEU A 453 2.55 22.62 31.76
C LEU A 453 3.26 23.97 31.91
N ALA A 454 3.79 24.50 30.81
CA ALA A 454 4.47 25.80 30.81
C ALA A 454 3.56 26.96 31.29
N PHE A 455 2.25 26.87 31.01
CA PHE A 455 1.29 27.88 31.45
C PHE A 455 0.84 27.70 32.91
N LYS A 456 0.52 26.47 33.33
CA LYS A 456 -0.02 26.19 34.66
C LYS A 456 1.05 26.11 35.76
N ALA A 457 2.23 25.57 35.44
CA ALA A 457 3.33 25.34 36.37
C ALA A 457 4.67 25.70 35.70
N PRO A 458 4.95 26.99 35.46
CA PRO A 458 6.12 27.45 34.71
C PRO A 458 7.46 27.08 35.38
N GLY A 459 7.52 27.05 36.71
CA GLY A 459 8.71 26.65 37.45
C GLY A 459 9.03 25.17 37.27
N THR A 460 8.01 24.32 37.35
CA THR A 460 8.13 22.88 37.05
C THR A 460 8.52 22.63 35.59
N PHE A 461 7.99 23.42 34.65
CA PHE A 461 8.40 23.33 33.24
C PHE A 461 9.89 23.63 33.05
N GLN A 462 10.39 24.69 33.68
CA GLN A 462 11.80 25.06 33.62
C GLN A 462 12.70 24.01 34.29
N HIS A 463 12.28 23.48 35.43
CA HIS A 463 12.93 22.36 36.11
C HIS A 463 13.02 21.13 35.18
N SER A 464 11.91 20.73 34.57
CA SER A 464 11.85 19.58 33.66
C SER A 464 12.79 19.75 32.46
N LEU A 465 12.95 20.97 31.93
CA LEU A 465 13.92 21.26 30.88
C LEU A 465 15.38 21.09 31.34
N GLN A 466 15.71 21.52 32.56
CA GLN A 466 17.05 21.39 33.12
C GLN A 466 17.39 19.93 33.42
N VAL A 467 16.44 19.19 34.01
CA VAL A 467 16.56 17.74 34.21
C VAL A 467 16.72 17.01 32.88
N ALA A 468 15.94 17.38 31.85
CA ALA A 468 16.06 16.78 30.52
C ALA A 468 17.46 16.96 29.94
N ASN A 469 18.04 18.16 30.03
CA ASN A 469 19.39 18.42 29.53
C ASN A 469 20.46 17.62 30.29
N LEU A 470 20.38 17.57 31.63
CA LEU A 470 21.32 16.80 32.46
C LEU A 470 21.23 15.30 32.15
N ALA A 471 20.02 14.75 32.18
CA ALA A 471 19.77 13.34 32.00
C ALA A 471 20.13 12.88 30.57
N GLU A 472 19.80 13.67 29.55
CA GLU A 472 20.16 13.38 28.15
C GLU A 472 21.67 13.35 27.93
N ALA A 473 22.40 14.32 28.48
CA ALA A 473 23.86 14.36 28.35
C ALA A 473 24.52 13.16 29.05
N ALA A 474 24.02 12.79 30.23
CA ALA A 474 24.52 11.66 30.99
C ALA A 474 24.26 10.32 30.29
N ILE A 475 23.01 10.06 29.90
CA ILE A 475 22.62 8.80 29.26
C ILE A 475 23.32 8.61 27.92
N PHE A 476 23.51 9.70 27.16
CA PHE A 476 24.22 9.66 25.87
C PHE A 476 25.66 9.17 26.05
N LYS A 477 26.34 9.59 27.12
CA LYS A 477 27.74 9.21 27.36
C LYS A 477 27.90 7.75 27.77
N ILE A 478 26.93 7.20 28.50
CA ILE A 478 26.95 5.80 28.96
C ILE A 478 26.27 4.82 27.98
N GLY A 479 25.81 5.33 26.82
CA GLY A 479 25.29 4.51 25.70
C GLY A 479 23.84 4.05 25.85
N GLY A 480 22.99 4.78 26.60
CA GLY A 480 21.55 4.52 26.66
C GLY A 480 20.74 5.37 25.67
N ASN A 481 19.41 5.26 25.72
CA ASN A 481 18.53 5.97 24.79
C ASN A 481 18.30 7.44 25.21
N SER A 482 19.04 8.36 24.59
CA SER A 482 18.98 9.80 24.90
C SER A 482 17.65 10.46 24.54
N LEU A 483 17.04 10.09 23.40
CA LEU A 483 15.73 10.62 22.99
C LEU A 483 14.64 10.21 23.97
N LEU A 484 14.66 8.97 24.45
CA LEU A 484 13.70 8.46 25.40
C LEU A 484 13.82 9.17 26.75
N VAL A 485 15.04 9.35 27.25
CA VAL A 485 15.28 10.11 28.50
C VAL A 485 14.85 11.56 28.37
N ARG A 486 15.20 12.23 27.26
CA ARG A 486 14.78 13.61 27.03
C ARG A 486 13.26 13.73 27.00
N ALA A 487 12.57 12.84 26.28
CA ALA A 487 11.11 12.80 26.26
C ALA A 487 10.54 12.54 27.67
N GLY A 488 11.00 11.49 28.36
CA GLY A 488 10.59 11.14 29.72
C GLY A 488 10.76 12.29 30.71
N ALA A 489 11.92 12.94 30.70
CA ALA A 489 12.25 14.07 31.57
C ALA A 489 11.30 15.27 31.39
N LEU A 490 10.86 15.56 30.16
CA LEU A 490 9.93 16.68 29.93
C LEU A 490 8.53 16.44 30.53
N TYR A 491 8.15 15.19 30.78
CA TYR A 491 6.82 14.84 31.32
C TYR A 491 6.87 14.27 32.74
N HIS A 492 8.04 13.99 33.32
CA HIS A 492 8.16 13.26 34.59
C HIS A 492 7.32 13.89 35.73
N ASP A 493 7.22 15.21 35.70
CA ASP A 493 6.61 16.05 36.72
C ASP A 493 5.24 16.63 36.31
N ILE A 494 4.68 16.17 35.19
CA ILE A 494 3.45 16.72 34.59
C ILE A 494 2.24 16.70 35.55
N GLY A 495 2.25 15.82 36.55
CA GLY A 495 1.21 15.76 37.58
C GLY A 495 1.14 16.98 38.51
N LYS A 496 2.22 17.76 38.63
CA LYS A 496 2.26 18.98 39.43
C LYS A 496 1.29 20.06 38.92
N MET A 497 0.85 19.98 37.65
CA MET A 497 -0.17 20.87 37.07
C MET A 497 -1.51 20.85 37.82
N GLU A 498 -1.84 19.77 38.54
CA GLU A 498 -3.08 19.67 39.31
C GLU A 498 -3.11 20.67 40.47
N ASN A 499 -1.98 20.91 41.11
CA ASN A 499 -1.84 21.75 42.30
C ASN A 499 -0.51 22.50 42.34
N PRO A 500 -0.22 23.40 41.36
CA PRO A 500 1.11 23.99 41.17
C PRO A 500 1.65 24.72 42.40
N GLN A 501 0.77 25.40 43.15
CA GLN A 501 1.13 26.22 44.31
C GLN A 501 1.73 25.44 45.49
N TYR A 502 1.58 24.11 45.53
CA TYR A 502 2.19 23.25 46.55
C TYR A 502 3.63 22.83 46.21
N PHE A 503 4.15 23.21 45.05
CA PHE A 503 5.52 22.90 44.65
C PHE A 503 6.36 24.17 44.65
N ILE A 504 7.48 24.13 45.39
CA ILE A 504 8.27 25.32 45.73
C ILE A 504 8.76 26.08 44.49
N GLU A 505 9.05 25.38 43.40
CA GLU A 505 9.50 25.97 42.15
C GLU A 505 8.44 26.84 41.47
N ASN A 506 7.15 26.69 41.82
CA ASN A 506 6.05 27.49 41.29
C ASN A 506 5.51 28.53 42.29
N GLN A 507 6.10 28.61 43.49
CA GLN A 507 5.65 29.56 44.51
C GLN A 507 6.24 30.95 44.27
N ASN A 508 5.36 31.95 44.21
CA ASN A 508 5.75 33.37 44.04
C ASN A 508 5.61 34.18 45.35
N THR A 509 5.08 33.58 46.41
CA THR A 509 4.82 34.24 47.70
C THR A 509 5.72 33.68 48.79
N SER A 510 6.06 34.51 49.78
CA SER A 510 6.91 34.12 50.92
C SER A 510 6.25 33.15 51.92
N THR A 511 4.94 32.90 51.78
CA THR A 511 4.19 31.97 52.63
C THR A 511 3.79 30.74 51.82
N SER A 512 4.10 29.55 52.35
CA SER A 512 3.82 28.28 51.67
C SER A 512 2.42 27.79 52.04
N PRO A 513 1.63 27.26 51.09
CA PRO A 513 0.36 26.60 51.42
C PRO A 513 0.52 25.43 52.40
N HIS A 514 1.72 24.82 52.47
CA HIS A 514 2.04 23.76 53.41
C HIS A 514 2.05 24.21 54.87
N ASP A 515 2.27 25.49 55.16
CA ASP A 515 2.33 26.03 56.52
C ASP A 515 0.98 25.89 57.26
N LYS A 516 -0.11 25.69 56.51
CA LYS A 516 -1.48 25.55 57.02
C LYS A 516 -1.97 24.11 57.07
N LEU A 517 -1.14 23.13 56.71
CA LEU A 517 -1.52 21.73 56.60
C LEU A 517 -0.74 20.84 57.56
N PRO A 518 -1.34 19.73 58.04
CA PRO A 518 -0.59 18.65 58.67
C PRO A 518 0.52 18.13 57.76
N TYR A 519 1.62 17.65 58.34
CA TYR A 519 2.78 17.16 57.59
C TYR A 519 2.45 15.94 56.74
N GLU A 520 1.58 15.06 57.24
CA GLU A 520 1.07 13.89 56.53
C GLU A 520 0.29 14.31 55.29
N GLN A 521 -0.59 15.31 55.40
CA GLN A 521 -1.35 15.83 54.27
C GLN A 521 -0.44 16.51 53.24
N SER A 522 0.54 17.28 53.71
CA SER A 522 1.55 17.89 52.86
C SER A 522 2.34 16.85 52.06
N ALA A 523 2.82 15.80 52.73
CA ALA A 523 3.51 14.69 52.07
C ALA A 523 2.62 13.99 51.04
N GLN A 524 1.35 13.73 51.37
CA GLN A 524 0.41 13.10 50.45
C GLN A 524 0.10 13.96 49.22
N ILE A 525 0.01 15.30 49.37
CA ILE A 525 -0.15 16.21 48.23
C ILE A 525 1.06 16.11 47.29
N ILE A 526 2.28 16.09 47.84
CA ILE A 526 3.49 15.92 47.05
C ILE A 526 3.48 14.55 46.36
N ILE A 527 3.28 13.45 47.09
CA ILE A 527 3.31 12.08 46.53
C ILE A 527 2.28 11.90 45.40
N LYS A 528 1.12 12.54 45.51
CA LYS A 528 0.01 12.42 44.55
C LYS A 528 0.36 12.91 43.14
N HIS A 529 1.38 13.74 42.94
CA HIS A 529 1.76 14.19 41.60
C HIS A 529 2.14 13.03 40.68
N VAL A 530 2.75 11.95 41.20
CA VAL A 530 3.11 10.77 40.41
C VAL A 530 1.86 10.12 39.82
N HIS A 531 0.87 9.81 40.66
CA HIS A 531 -0.39 9.21 40.21
C HIS A 531 -1.14 10.13 39.24
N LYS A 532 -1.19 11.45 39.53
CA LYS A 532 -1.85 12.41 38.65
C LYS A 532 -1.12 12.56 37.31
N GLY A 533 0.21 12.50 37.30
CA GLY A 533 1.02 12.50 36.09
C GLY A 533 0.70 11.30 35.20
N ILE A 534 0.62 10.10 35.79
CA ILE A 534 0.22 8.87 35.08
C ILE A 534 -1.21 9.00 34.50
N GLU A 535 -2.15 9.52 35.28
CA GLU A 535 -3.53 9.74 34.82
C GLU A 535 -3.60 10.70 33.62
N ILE A 536 -2.92 11.85 33.72
CA ILE A 536 -2.88 12.88 32.68
C ILE A 536 -2.24 12.34 31.39
N THR A 537 -1.11 11.64 31.51
CA THR A 537 -0.37 11.11 30.35
C THR A 537 -1.10 9.97 29.66
N ARG A 538 -1.75 9.06 30.41
CA ARG A 538 -2.62 8.02 29.83
C ARG A 538 -3.82 8.62 29.11
N LYS A 539 -4.47 9.64 29.69
CA LYS A 539 -5.57 10.37 29.04
C LYS A 539 -5.14 11.02 27.72
N ASN A 540 -3.90 11.49 27.65
CA ASN A 540 -3.29 12.04 26.44
C ASN A 540 -2.62 10.99 25.53
N LYS A 541 -2.78 9.70 25.85
CA LYS A 541 -2.29 8.56 25.06
C LYS A 541 -0.77 8.59 24.83
N LEU A 542 0.01 9.02 25.83
CA LEU A 542 1.47 8.92 25.77
C LEU A 542 1.91 7.45 25.86
N PRO A 543 3.06 7.08 25.28
CA PRO A 543 3.61 5.74 25.36
C PRO A 543 3.97 5.32 26.80
N GLU A 544 3.75 4.05 27.17
CA GLU A 544 4.03 3.58 28.53
C GLU A 544 5.51 3.74 28.93
N ASN A 545 6.45 3.59 28.01
CA ASN A 545 7.88 3.82 28.31
C ASN A 545 8.21 5.27 28.70
N VAL A 546 7.38 6.26 28.32
CA VAL A 546 7.48 7.65 28.79
C VAL A 546 6.79 7.81 30.15
N ILE A 547 5.67 7.10 30.35
CA ILE A 547 4.93 7.09 31.62
C ILE A 547 5.75 6.43 32.73
N ASP A 548 6.62 5.48 32.39
CA ASP A 548 7.50 4.81 33.34
C ASP A 548 8.43 5.80 34.07
N PHE A 549 8.93 6.83 33.39
CA PHE A 549 9.70 7.90 34.04
C PHE A 549 8.90 8.63 35.12
N ILE A 550 7.61 8.88 34.90
CA ILE A 550 6.73 9.47 35.92
C ILE A 550 6.59 8.50 37.10
N ARG A 551 6.43 7.21 36.82
CA ARG A 551 6.20 6.21 37.85
C ARG A 551 7.42 5.96 38.73
N THR A 552 8.62 6.05 38.16
CA THR A 552 9.85 5.60 38.83
C THR A 552 10.80 6.71 39.29
N HIS A 553 10.66 7.96 38.83
CA HIS A 553 11.69 8.99 39.09
C HIS A 553 11.96 9.27 40.58
N HIS A 554 11.00 8.99 41.46
CA HIS A 554 11.21 9.04 42.91
C HIS A 554 11.37 7.67 43.59
N GLY A 555 11.18 6.56 42.86
CA GLY A 555 11.24 5.21 43.42
C GLY A 555 10.31 5.05 44.63
N ASN A 556 10.79 4.43 45.70
CA ASN A 556 10.09 4.35 46.99
C ASN A 556 10.74 5.25 48.07
N THR A 557 11.37 6.34 47.64
CA THR A 557 12.00 7.29 48.55
C THR A 557 11.01 7.96 49.47
N ARG A 558 11.49 8.50 50.58
CA ARG A 558 10.68 9.21 51.57
C ARG A 558 10.69 10.72 51.29
N VAL A 559 9.56 11.38 51.49
CA VAL A 559 9.44 12.83 51.51
C VAL A 559 10.02 13.35 52.84
N ASP A 560 11.35 13.36 52.92
CA ASP A 560 12.11 13.48 54.18
C ASP A 560 11.79 14.74 54.98
N TYR A 561 11.62 15.90 54.33
CA TYR A 561 11.36 17.16 55.02
C TYR A 561 10.12 17.10 55.92
N PHE A 562 9.00 16.58 55.40
CA PHE A 562 7.74 16.49 56.16
C PHE A 562 7.79 15.39 57.22
N TYR A 563 8.47 14.27 56.94
CA TYR A 563 8.65 13.21 57.93
C TYR A 563 9.48 13.69 59.13
N GLN A 564 10.62 14.34 58.89
CA GLN A 564 11.47 14.88 59.95
C GLN A 564 10.77 16.01 60.72
N SER A 565 10.00 16.85 60.02
CA SER A 565 9.20 17.89 60.66
C SER A 565 8.09 17.31 61.54
N PHE A 566 7.47 16.20 61.13
CA PHE A 566 6.51 15.46 61.95
C PHE A 566 7.16 14.92 63.22
N LEU A 567 8.29 14.18 63.10
CA LEU A 567 8.99 13.63 64.26
C LEU A 567 9.43 14.71 65.25
N LYS A 568 9.89 15.86 64.74
CA LYS A 568 10.35 16.99 65.57
C LYS A 568 9.20 17.68 66.33
N ASN A 569 8.04 17.84 65.69
CA ASN A 569 6.92 18.61 66.26
C ASN A 569 5.82 17.73 66.88
N SER A 570 5.91 16.41 66.75
CA SER A 570 4.98 15.44 67.34
C SER A 570 5.71 14.17 67.83
N PRO A 571 6.71 14.31 68.73
CA PRO A 571 7.57 13.20 69.15
C PRO A 571 6.82 12.07 69.87
N GLU A 572 5.65 12.34 70.42
CA GLU A 572 4.82 11.36 71.14
C GLU A 572 3.83 10.61 70.24
N LYS A 573 3.70 11.00 68.96
CA LYS A 573 2.79 10.34 68.02
C LYS A 573 3.55 9.34 67.16
N PHE A 574 3.10 8.09 67.17
CA PHE A 574 3.51 7.12 66.16
C PHE A 574 2.81 7.40 64.83
N VAL A 575 3.59 7.45 63.75
CA VAL A 575 3.07 7.54 62.38
C VAL A 575 3.68 6.42 61.55
N ASP A 576 2.88 5.85 60.66
CA ASP A 576 3.39 4.90 59.67
C ASP A 576 4.27 5.64 58.66
N GLU A 577 5.56 5.27 58.59
CA GLU A 577 6.54 5.86 57.67
C GLU A 577 6.07 5.77 56.21
N ASN A 578 5.29 4.75 55.86
CA ASN A 578 4.77 4.56 54.51
C ASN A 578 3.87 5.71 54.04
N ILE A 579 3.27 6.47 54.96
CA ILE A 579 2.50 7.70 54.63
C ILE A 579 3.39 8.76 53.99
N PHE A 580 4.70 8.73 54.26
CA PHE A 580 5.66 9.69 53.71
C PHE A 580 6.46 9.12 52.55
N ARG A 581 6.21 7.87 52.12
CA ARG A 581 6.97 7.24 51.04
C ARG A 581 6.22 7.25 49.72
N TYR A 582 6.97 7.43 48.64
CA TYR A 582 6.45 7.18 47.31
C TYR A 582 6.13 5.69 47.15
N PRO A 583 5.07 5.34 46.39
CA PRO A 583 4.64 3.95 46.25
C PRO A 583 5.58 3.10 45.37
N GLY A 584 6.56 3.70 44.69
CA GLY A 584 7.40 3.01 43.72
C GLY A 584 6.72 2.74 42.38
N PRO A 585 7.32 1.87 41.54
CA PRO A 585 8.50 1.06 41.83
C PRO A 585 9.81 1.85 41.71
N ILE A 586 10.92 1.28 42.19
CA ILE A 586 12.26 1.80 41.90
C ILE A 586 12.57 1.69 40.39
N PRO A 587 13.47 2.54 39.84
CA PRO A 587 13.93 2.47 38.47
C PRO A 587 14.37 1.06 38.05
N PHE A 588 13.99 0.68 36.84
CA PHE A 588 14.26 -0.66 36.29
C PHE A 588 14.99 -0.63 34.93
N SER A 589 15.47 0.55 34.53
CA SER A 589 16.27 0.75 33.32
C SER A 589 17.34 1.81 33.56
N LYS A 590 18.41 1.80 32.76
CA LYS A 590 19.45 2.83 32.83
C LYS A 590 18.85 4.22 32.66
N GLU A 591 17.91 4.34 31.73
CA GLU A 591 17.22 5.59 31.39
C GLU A 591 16.43 6.14 32.59
N THR A 592 15.62 5.32 33.25
CA THR A 592 14.82 5.75 34.41
C THR A 592 15.70 6.01 35.64
N GLY A 593 16.79 5.25 35.80
CA GLY A 593 17.79 5.49 36.85
C GLY A 593 18.51 6.82 36.67
N VAL A 594 19.01 7.12 35.46
CA VAL A 594 19.65 8.40 35.15
C VAL A 594 18.69 9.57 35.38
N LEU A 595 17.41 9.44 35.02
CA LEU A 595 16.42 10.49 35.29
C LEU A 595 16.29 10.76 36.79
N MET A 596 16.12 9.71 37.62
CA MET A 596 16.03 9.85 39.07
C MET A 596 17.23 10.62 39.64
N LEU A 597 18.44 10.30 39.17
CA LEU A 597 19.65 10.97 39.64
C LEU A 597 19.69 12.43 39.18
N ALA A 598 19.33 12.71 37.92
CA ALA A 598 19.30 14.06 37.37
C ALA A 598 18.28 14.95 38.09
N ASP A 599 17.07 14.45 38.30
CA ASP A 599 16.01 15.13 39.06
C ASP A 599 16.47 15.47 40.48
N SER A 600 16.99 14.47 41.20
CA SER A 600 17.45 14.64 42.59
C SER A 600 18.59 15.65 42.70
N VAL A 601 19.53 15.64 41.76
CA VAL A 601 20.69 16.53 41.75
C VAL A 601 20.30 17.96 41.38
N GLU A 602 19.45 18.14 40.35
CA GLU A 602 18.95 19.46 39.95
C GLU A 602 18.12 20.09 41.07
N ALA A 603 17.17 19.34 41.65
CA ALA A 603 16.32 19.84 42.71
C ALA A 603 17.14 20.24 43.94
N ALA A 604 18.14 19.43 44.31
CA ALA A 604 19.01 19.74 45.44
C ALA A 604 19.94 20.93 45.17
N SER A 605 20.39 21.14 43.92
CA SER A 605 21.30 22.25 43.59
C SER A 605 20.65 23.61 43.73
N ARG A 606 19.32 23.71 43.57
CA ARG A 606 18.55 24.94 43.80
C ARG A 606 18.64 25.47 45.24
N SER A 607 18.99 24.61 46.19
CA SER A 607 19.16 25.01 47.60
C SER A 607 20.53 25.61 47.92
N LEU A 608 21.49 25.56 46.99
CA LEU A 608 22.82 26.15 47.18
C LEU A 608 22.73 27.67 47.10
N LYS A 609 23.09 28.36 48.19
CA LYS A 609 23.07 29.83 48.25
C LYS A 609 24.19 30.46 47.39
N ASN A 610 25.42 29.97 47.55
CA ASN A 610 26.60 30.42 46.83
C ASN A 610 27.33 29.19 46.27
N PRO A 611 26.94 28.68 45.08
CA PRO A 611 27.55 27.51 44.48
C PRO A 611 29.01 27.78 44.09
N ASP A 612 29.90 26.89 44.49
CA ASP A 612 31.29 26.81 44.05
C ASP A 612 31.62 25.37 43.60
N ALA A 613 32.83 25.13 43.09
CA ALA A 613 33.19 23.82 42.54
C ALA A 613 33.13 22.72 43.60
N GLN A 614 33.53 23.02 44.84
CA GLN A 614 33.55 22.05 45.94
C GLN A 614 32.14 21.70 46.41
N SER A 615 31.30 22.71 46.65
CA SER A 615 29.91 22.52 47.09
C SER A 615 29.06 21.81 46.04
N ILE A 616 29.29 22.05 44.74
CA ILE A 616 28.65 21.27 43.66
C ILE A 616 29.15 19.83 43.68
N ASN A 617 30.46 19.61 43.81
CA ASN A 617 31.02 18.26 43.90
C ASN A 617 30.41 17.47 45.06
N ASP A 618 30.42 18.05 46.25
CA ASP A 618 29.94 17.41 47.48
C ASP A 618 28.43 17.18 47.45
N LEU A 619 27.67 18.08 46.82
CA LEU A 619 26.24 17.89 46.57
C LEU A 619 26.00 16.67 45.68
N VAL A 620 26.67 16.59 44.53
CA VAL A 620 26.47 15.49 43.58
C VAL A 620 26.87 14.15 44.19
N GLU A 621 28.01 14.09 44.88
CA GLU A 621 28.44 12.87 45.58
C GLU A 621 27.42 12.43 46.62
N ARG A 622 27.00 13.34 47.50
CA ARG A 622 26.07 13.04 48.58
C ARG A 622 24.72 12.54 48.06
N ILE A 623 24.16 13.18 47.03
CA ILE A 623 22.85 12.79 46.48
C ILE A 623 22.91 11.42 45.80
N ILE A 624 23.96 11.16 45.01
CA ILE A 624 24.09 9.87 44.30
C ILE A 624 24.39 8.73 45.29
N ASN A 625 25.29 8.96 46.26
CA ASN A 625 25.57 7.98 47.30
C ASN A 625 24.33 7.69 48.16
N TYR A 626 23.53 8.70 48.48
CA TYR A 626 22.25 8.49 49.18
C TYR A 626 21.30 7.58 48.40
N LYS A 627 21.19 7.73 47.07
CA LYS A 627 20.34 6.85 46.25
C LYS A 627 20.87 5.42 46.20
N LEU A 628 22.19 5.24 46.19
CA LEU A 628 22.83 3.92 46.28
C LEU A 628 22.60 3.26 47.64
N GLU A 629 22.80 3.99 48.74
CA GLU A 629 22.58 3.49 50.10
C GLU A 629 21.12 3.17 50.42
N GLN A 630 20.18 3.67 49.61
CA GLN A 630 18.74 3.41 49.71
C GLN A 630 18.26 2.37 48.69
N ASP A 631 19.17 1.61 48.07
CA ASP A 631 18.86 0.53 47.13
C ASP A 631 17.96 0.99 45.95
N GLN A 632 18.00 2.28 45.59
CA GLN A 632 17.10 2.84 44.57
C GLN A 632 17.49 2.44 43.14
N LEU A 633 18.70 1.91 42.96
CA LEU A 633 19.25 1.57 41.65
C LEU A 633 19.35 0.05 41.43
N ASP A 634 18.91 -0.77 42.37
CA ASP A 634 19.09 -2.24 42.37
C ASP A 634 18.48 -2.95 41.17
N ASN A 635 17.37 -2.41 40.64
CA ASN A 635 16.66 -3.01 39.50
C ASN A 635 17.12 -2.44 38.15
N CYS A 636 18.08 -1.53 38.11
CA CYS A 636 18.56 -0.94 36.86
C CYS A 636 20.00 -1.37 36.55
N ASP A 637 20.31 -1.61 35.27
CA ASP A 637 21.61 -2.11 34.83
C ASP A 637 22.76 -1.06 34.88
N LEU A 638 22.69 -0.05 35.76
CA LEU A 638 23.73 0.96 35.92
C LEU A 638 24.97 0.38 36.61
N THR A 639 26.12 0.41 35.93
CA THR A 639 27.38 -0.02 36.52
C THR A 639 28.01 1.07 37.37
N LEU A 640 28.90 0.72 38.31
CA LEU A 640 29.68 1.72 39.07
C LEU A 640 30.45 2.69 38.16
N LYS A 641 30.94 2.20 37.01
CA LYS A 641 31.59 3.02 35.98
C LYS A 641 30.61 4.01 35.33
N ASP A 642 29.38 3.59 35.08
CA ASP A 642 28.32 4.48 34.57
C ASP A 642 28.05 5.60 35.58
N LEU A 643 27.96 5.27 36.88
CA LEU A 643 27.73 6.25 37.95
C LEU A 643 28.83 7.30 38.07
N GLU A 644 30.10 6.91 38.00
CA GLU A 644 31.22 7.86 37.98
C GLU A 644 31.18 8.78 36.75
N THR A 645 30.76 8.23 35.60
CA THR A 645 30.58 9.03 34.38
C THR A 645 29.42 10.02 34.53
N ILE A 646 28.30 9.59 35.11
CA ILE A 646 27.12 10.44 35.39
C ILE A 646 27.49 11.56 36.35
N LYS A 647 28.17 11.24 37.48
CA LYS A 647 28.66 12.21 38.47
C LYS A 647 29.49 13.30 37.80
N LEU A 648 30.46 12.93 36.96
CA LEU A 648 31.32 13.87 36.27
C LEU A 648 30.50 14.83 35.39
N ILE A 649 29.56 14.29 34.58
CA ILE A 649 28.72 15.10 33.69
C ILE A 649 27.84 16.06 34.47
N PHE A 650 27.19 15.58 35.53
CA PHE A 650 26.35 16.44 36.38
C PHE A 650 27.15 17.57 37.02
N LYS A 651 28.33 17.28 37.58
CA LYS A 651 29.23 18.31 38.14
C LYS A 651 29.59 19.35 37.08
N THR A 652 30.03 18.94 35.89
CA THR A 652 30.40 19.85 34.81
C THR A 652 29.23 20.72 34.35
N MET A 653 28.06 20.11 34.15
CA MET A 653 26.88 20.84 33.67
C MET A 653 26.32 21.78 34.73
N LEU A 654 26.28 21.39 36.01
CA LEU A 654 25.86 22.27 37.10
C LEU A 654 26.81 23.45 37.26
N MET A 655 28.14 23.23 37.20
CA MET A 655 29.10 24.35 37.20
C MET A 655 28.84 25.32 36.05
N SER A 656 28.48 24.83 34.87
CA SER A 656 28.09 25.67 33.74
C SER A 656 26.77 26.42 33.98
N ILE A 657 25.77 25.78 34.58
CA ILE A 657 24.46 26.39 34.90
C ILE A 657 24.61 27.51 35.94
N TYR A 658 25.46 27.33 36.95
CA TYR A 658 25.72 28.31 38.00
C TYR A 658 26.90 29.25 37.70
N HIS A 659 27.46 29.19 36.49
CA HIS A 659 28.59 30.03 36.05
C HIS A 659 29.83 29.97 36.97
N VAL A 660 30.08 28.81 37.58
CA VAL A 660 31.24 28.57 38.43
C VAL A 660 32.48 28.41 37.56
N ARG A 661 33.51 29.24 37.79
CA ARG A 661 34.81 29.10 37.12
C ARG A 661 35.61 27.97 37.76
N ILE A 662 36.20 27.11 36.94
CA ILE A 662 37.20 26.15 37.39
C ILE A 662 38.50 26.94 37.57
N ASP A 663 38.86 27.26 38.82
CA ASP A 663 40.21 27.72 39.11
C ASP A 663 41.16 26.54 38.91
N TYR A 664 41.84 26.52 37.76
CA TYR A 664 43.01 25.69 37.59
C TYR A 664 44.08 26.22 38.55
N LEU A 665 44.12 25.67 39.76
CA LEU A 665 45.28 25.81 40.63
C LEU A 665 46.47 25.29 39.84
N GLN A 666 47.38 26.20 39.49
CA GLN A 666 48.68 25.87 38.94
C GLN A 666 49.37 24.92 39.91
N THR A 667 49.54 23.67 39.52
CA THR A 667 50.51 22.77 40.11
C THR A 667 51.89 23.39 39.93
N THR A 668 52.41 24.01 40.99
CA THR A 668 53.85 24.25 41.20
C THR A 668 54.45 23.11 41.98
#